data_AF-A0A7N6FBC6-F1
#
_entry.id   AF-A0A7N6FBC6-F1
#
_cell.length_a   1.000
_cell.length_b   1.000
_cell.length_c   1.000
_cell.angle_alpha   90.00
_cell.angle_beta   90.00
_cell.angle_gamma   90.00
#
_symmetry.space_group_name_H-M   'P 1'
#
loop_
_entity.id
_entity.type
_entity.pdbx_description
1 polymer ?
#
loop_
_entity_poly.entity_id
_entity_poly.type
_entity_poly.pdbx_seq_one_letter_code
_entity_poly.pdbx_strand_id
1 'polypeptide(L)'
;MCVKRNGIRKIRKRRTLILLYYYILLFGRLGASLQTRPHSDESQQKMRPRQDSNLQSSDPKSDTRMNPLNIQMLSRNLHEQIFRGVEPEYRQEDVERSTGHLQKHELWGKETSLLPNVEMKLPQMYGKNIDEHFRILAQKQSLPYLEAAIKLQQAELPPMPQEWRWEVGWTRYGPSGESQRVDFPEESALVFDVEVCMSEGQCPTLAVAVSPTNWYSWCSKRLIEERYSWSNQLTLADLIPLETPINSVRPPRGQWKERLIVGHNVSFDRSHIKEQYLLKGSKVRFMDTMSLHMAVSGLTGFQRTLWMANKLGKRRGLQEVKEHIKRAGQKRDGPMIGSWDWVNISSINNLADVHALYVGGPPLEKEARETFVKGTMMDVRNNFQELMQYCAMDVQATHQVFTEQLPLFMERRCPHPVTFAGMLEMGVSYLPVNQNWGRYLEDSQDIYEELQREMKKSLMALADDVCQLLHGDRYKEDPWLWDLEWDVQEFKQKKVAASKKKQLKSAAETPVAAPLQDWEEGPCPRRLAVEKLKETVNRLPKRRQHLPGHPAWYRKLCEKMSEEESWSPGASLISLQMRLTPKLMGLTWDGFPLHYTEKHGWGYLVPGRKDNLKPPEENTGPVCPHRTIESVYREYCEQNSKEQRKCLHSSPSDDLMLTDSAVWAKVLFKNIFLLSNVPLPSATFDLESKGSPCHYHHGNGPYNDVDIPGCWFFKLPHKDGNHNNVGSPFSKDFLSKMEDGTLRAGRGGTNATRALEINKMISFWRNAHKRISSQTVLWLRKGELPHAVNRHKDFDDEGQYGAILPQVITAGTVTRRAVEPTWLTASNARRDRVGSELKAMVQVPPGYHLVGADVDSQELWIAAVLGEAHFAGMHGCTAFGWMTLQGKKSQGTDLHSRTADAVGISREHAKVFNYGRIYGAGQPFAERLLMQFNHRLSQSTAASKARQMYTATELRWHFRSQTC
;
A
#
# COMPACT_ATOMS: atom_id res chain seq x y z
N MET A 1 16.84 57.17 11.13
CA MET A 1 15.87 56.92 12.22
C MET A 1 15.56 55.42 12.24
N CYS A 2 16.23 54.54 13.00
CA CYS A 2 16.67 54.66 14.39
C CYS A 2 15.56 55.17 15.32
N VAL A 3 14.73 54.20 15.76
CA VAL A 3 13.92 54.08 17.00
C VAL A 3 12.61 53.34 16.65
N LYS A 4 12.65 52.00 16.61
CA LYS A 4 11.46 51.08 16.69
C LYS A 4 11.77 49.56 16.74
N ARG A 5 13.00 49.11 17.04
CA ARG A 5 13.36 47.67 17.07
C ARG A 5 13.50 47.01 18.46
N ASN A 6 13.37 47.74 19.57
CA ASN A 6 13.57 47.18 20.92
C ASN A 6 12.29 46.67 21.64
N GLY A 7 11.10 46.84 21.06
CA GLY A 7 9.84 46.38 21.70
C GLY A 7 9.59 44.86 21.62
N ILE A 8 10.02 44.20 20.54
CA ILE A 8 9.54 42.86 20.19
C ILE A 8 10.28 41.73 20.94
N ARG A 9 11.52 41.96 21.39
CA ARG A 9 12.29 40.95 22.18
C ARG A 9 11.84 40.80 23.63
N LYS A 10 11.15 41.78 24.23
CA LYS A 10 10.62 41.69 25.61
C LYS A 10 9.32 40.87 25.73
N ILE A 11 8.55 40.75 24.65
CA ILE A 11 7.25 40.06 24.65
C ILE A 11 7.41 38.53 24.54
N ARG A 12 8.38 38.03 23.75
CA ARG A 12 8.63 36.57 23.63
C ARG A 12 9.11 35.93 24.95
N LYS A 13 10.01 36.57 25.72
CA LYS A 13 10.47 36.02 27.02
C LYS A 13 9.38 35.96 28.10
N ARG A 14 8.37 36.84 28.09
CA ARG A 14 7.25 36.79 29.06
C ARG A 14 6.26 35.66 28.80
N ARG A 15 5.99 35.30 27.53
CA ARG A 15 5.09 34.17 27.21
C ARG A 15 5.68 32.81 27.64
N THR A 16 7.00 32.61 27.51
CA THR A 16 7.64 31.34 27.92
C THR A 16 7.62 31.13 29.44
N LEU A 17 7.79 32.18 30.25
CA LEU A 17 7.67 32.05 31.72
C LEU A 17 6.23 31.74 32.18
N ILE A 18 5.22 32.35 31.55
CA ILE A 18 3.81 32.13 31.92
C ILE A 18 3.37 30.69 31.60
N LEU A 19 3.86 30.12 30.49
CA LEU A 19 3.61 28.71 30.14
C LEU A 19 4.27 27.72 31.11
N LEU A 20 5.51 27.98 31.57
CA LEU A 20 6.13 27.16 32.62
C LEU A 20 5.37 27.27 33.96
N TYR A 21 4.90 28.46 34.33
CA TYR A 21 4.18 28.67 35.59
C TYR A 21 2.83 27.93 35.62
N TYR A 22 2.12 27.89 34.48
CA TYR A 22 0.89 27.08 34.34
C TYR A 22 1.16 25.57 34.37
N TYR A 23 2.26 25.10 33.75
CA TYR A 23 2.62 23.68 33.77
C TYR A 23 2.96 23.18 35.18
N ILE A 24 3.66 24.00 35.98
CA ILE A 24 4.02 23.68 37.37
C ILE A 24 2.79 23.71 38.30
N LEU A 25 1.80 24.57 38.03
CA LEU A 25 0.57 24.64 38.82
C LEU A 25 -0.44 23.50 38.54
N LEU A 26 -0.47 22.95 37.33
CA LEU A 26 -1.36 21.81 37.03
C LEU A 26 -0.82 20.45 37.51
N PHE A 27 0.50 20.23 37.49
CA PHE A 27 1.09 18.95 37.95
C PHE A 27 1.38 18.89 39.47
N GLY A 28 1.14 19.98 40.21
CA GLY A 28 1.35 20.05 41.67
C GLY A 28 0.17 19.61 42.54
N ARG A 29 -0.95 19.15 41.95
CA ARG A 29 -2.18 18.76 42.69
C ARG A 29 -2.84 17.49 42.13
N LEU A 30 -2.15 16.36 42.20
CA LEU A 30 -2.75 15.01 42.13
C LEU A 30 -1.70 13.98 42.60
N GLY A 31 -1.51 13.89 43.92
CA GLY A 31 -0.38 13.11 44.47
C GLY A 31 -0.29 13.05 45.99
N ALA A 32 -1.40 12.84 46.71
CA ALA A 32 -1.40 12.34 48.09
C ALA A 32 -2.79 11.89 48.56
N SER A 33 -2.81 10.82 49.37
CA SER A 33 -3.90 10.35 50.22
C SER A 33 -5.18 9.80 49.56
N LEU A 34 -5.29 8.47 49.56
CA LEU A 34 -6.28 7.77 50.41
C LEU A 34 -5.93 6.28 50.52
N GLN A 35 -5.21 5.92 51.60
CA GLN A 35 -5.19 4.56 52.12
C GLN A 35 -6.37 4.42 53.09
N THR A 36 -7.25 3.46 52.87
CA THR A 36 -8.25 3.04 53.87
C THR A 36 -8.27 1.53 54.00
N ARG A 37 -7.85 1.04 55.18
CA ARG A 37 -8.11 -0.34 55.65
C ARG A 37 -9.54 -0.43 56.21
N PRO A 38 -10.16 -1.63 56.22
CA PRO A 38 -11.53 -1.82 56.72
C PRO A 38 -11.58 -2.11 58.23
N HIS A 39 -12.66 -1.65 58.88
CA HIS A 39 -13.18 -2.08 60.19
C HIS A 39 -14.65 -1.60 60.26
N SER A 40 -15.66 -2.48 60.37
CA SER A 40 -16.34 -2.92 61.61
C SER A 40 -17.13 -1.79 62.30
N ASP A 41 -18.38 -1.94 62.78
CA ASP A 41 -19.35 -3.05 62.81
C ASP A 41 -20.75 -2.48 63.21
N GLU A 42 -21.73 -3.36 63.50
CA GLU A 42 -23.03 -3.07 64.17
C GLU A 42 -24.12 -2.31 63.36
N SER A 43 -25.43 -2.60 63.46
CA SER A 43 -26.21 -3.75 63.99
C SER A 43 -27.66 -3.63 63.43
N GLN A 44 -28.65 -4.52 63.58
CA GLN A 44 -28.87 -5.77 64.35
C GLN A 44 -29.27 -6.91 63.34
N GLN A 45 -30.04 -7.98 63.58
CA GLN A 45 -30.77 -8.53 64.74
C GLN A 45 -30.80 -10.07 64.64
N LYS A 46 -30.66 -10.80 65.77
CA LYS A 46 -30.69 -12.28 65.82
C LYS A 46 -32.08 -12.80 66.20
N MET A 47 -32.50 -13.91 65.60
CA MET A 47 -32.88 -15.09 66.39
C MET A 47 -32.73 -16.42 65.63
N ARG A 48 -32.68 -17.51 66.41
CA ARG A 48 -32.23 -18.89 66.10
C ARG A 48 -33.45 -19.78 65.74
N PRO A 49 -33.32 -21.00 65.13
CA PRO A 49 -32.60 -22.11 65.80
C PRO A 49 -32.00 -23.30 65.00
N ARG A 50 -31.15 -24.01 65.76
CA ARG A 50 -30.81 -25.45 65.74
C ARG A 50 -29.94 -26.03 64.60
N GLN A 51 -29.01 -26.86 65.04
CA GLN A 51 -28.22 -27.80 64.25
C GLN A 51 -29.12 -28.97 63.84
N ASP A 52 -28.86 -29.55 62.67
CA ASP A 52 -28.73 -31.00 62.57
C ASP A 52 -27.77 -31.37 61.43
N SER A 53 -27.21 -32.58 61.53
CA SER A 53 -26.02 -33.03 60.81
C SER A 53 -26.26 -33.64 59.42
N ASN A 54 -25.17 -33.79 58.67
CA ASN A 54 -24.99 -34.60 57.46
C ASN A 54 -25.69 -34.14 56.16
N LEU A 55 -24.91 -33.44 55.33
CA LEU A 55 -24.73 -33.82 53.92
C LEU A 55 -23.31 -33.42 53.50
N GLN A 56 -22.61 -34.34 52.83
CA GLN A 56 -21.22 -34.13 52.41
C GLN A 56 -21.15 -33.00 51.38
N SER A 57 -20.31 -32.00 51.64
CA SER A 57 -20.05 -30.92 50.70
C SER A 57 -19.18 -31.42 49.54
N SER A 58 -19.80 -31.76 48.42
CA SER A 58 -19.10 -31.89 47.14
C SER A 58 -18.79 -30.49 46.60
N ASP A 59 -17.51 -30.09 46.61
CA ASP A 59 -17.05 -28.84 46.02
C ASP A 59 -17.46 -28.74 44.53
N PRO A 60 -18.07 -27.63 44.08
CA PRO A 60 -18.33 -27.39 42.67
C PRO A 60 -17.03 -26.93 41.99
N LYS A 61 -16.11 -27.88 41.73
CA LYS A 61 -15.02 -27.63 40.78
C LYS A 61 -15.67 -27.28 39.43
N SER A 62 -15.38 -26.09 38.94
CA SER A 62 -15.88 -25.59 37.65
C SER A 62 -15.44 -26.54 36.52
N ASP A 63 -16.39 -27.32 36.00
CA ASP A 63 -16.14 -28.43 35.09
C ASP A 63 -15.85 -27.93 33.67
N THR A 64 -14.61 -27.47 33.47
CA THR A 64 -14.13 -26.94 32.18
C THR A 64 -14.05 -28.07 31.17
N ARG A 65 -14.88 -27.99 30.12
CA ARG A 65 -15.00 -29.04 29.11
C ARG A 65 -13.72 -29.15 28.26
N MET A 66 -13.04 -30.28 28.38
CA MET A 66 -11.84 -30.63 27.61
C MET A 66 -12.14 -31.76 26.62
N ASN A 67 -11.39 -31.84 25.52
CA ASN A 67 -11.37 -33.02 24.65
C ASN A 67 -10.31 -34.05 25.13
N PRO A 68 -10.23 -35.28 24.55
CA PRO A 68 -9.26 -36.30 24.94
C PRO A 68 -7.77 -35.92 24.79
N LEU A 69 -7.48 -34.81 24.10
CA LEU A 69 -6.13 -34.27 23.89
C LEU A 69 -5.83 -33.08 24.82
N ASN A 70 -6.62 -32.87 25.87
CA ASN A 70 -6.52 -31.75 26.81
C ASN A 70 -6.64 -30.37 26.13
N ILE A 71 -7.50 -30.26 25.13
CA ILE A 71 -7.88 -28.98 24.52
C ILE A 71 -9.20 -28.50 25.09
N GLN A 72 -9.18 -27.24 25.57
CA GLN A 72 -10.36 -26.57 26.10
C GLN A 72 -11.35 -26.30 24.97
N MET A 73 -12.57 -26.80 25.15
CA MET A 73 -13.69 -26.61 24.24
C MET A 73 -14.60 -25.48 24.76
N LEU A 74 -15.67 -25.17 24.01
CA LEU A 74 -16.70 -24.24 24.46
C LEU A 74 -17.27 -24.63 25.83
N SER A 75 -17.60 -23.62 26.64
CA SER A 75 -18.22 -23.81 27.96
C SER A 75 -19.51 -24.61 27.84
N ARG A 76 -19.83 -25.39 28.88
CA ARG A 76 -20.99 -26.29 28.89
C ARG A 76 -22.31 -25.57 28.57
N ASN A 77 -22.52 -24.39 29.16
CA ASN A 77 -23.67 -23.53 28.91
C ASN A 77 -23.82 -23.11 27.42
N LEU A 78 -22.72 -22.80 26.73
CA LEU A 78 -22.75 -22.48 25.29
C LEU A 78 -22.90 -23.74 24.43
N HIS A 79 -22.26 -24.84 24.82
CA HIS A 79 -22.35 -26.12 24.13
C HIS A 79 -23.79 -26.67 24.13
N GLU A 80 -24.48 -26.61 25.27
CA GLU A 80 -25.89 -27.00 25.40
C GLU A 80 -26.82 -26.13 24.55
N GLN A 81 -26.57 -24.81 24.45
CA GLN A 81 -27.37 -23.91 23.62
C GLN A 81 -27.14 -24.10 22.10
N ILE A 82 -25.89 -24.33 21.68
CA ILE A 82 -25.51 -24.41 20.26
C ILE A 82 -25.70 -25.84 19.71
N PHE A 83 -25.26 -26.85 20.44
CA PHE A 83 -25.25 -28.26 19.99
C PHE A 83 -26.33 -29.11 20.67
N ARG A 84 -27.22 -28.51 21.48
CA ARG A 84 -28.38 -29.17 22.11
C ARG A 84 -27.99 -30.38 22.97
N GLY A 85 -26.78 -30.36 23.55
CA GLY A 85 -26.24 -31.44 24.38
C GLY A 85 -25.69 -32.64 23.61
N VAL A 86 -25.55 -32.58 22.28
CA VAL A 86 -24.88 -33.65 21.50
C VAL A 86 -23.40 -33.69 21.83
N GLU A 87 -22.93 -34.77 22.44
CA GLU A 87 -21.51 -34.98 22.71
C GLU A 87 -20.83 -35.76 21.57
N PRO A 88 -19.58 -35.39 21.19
CA PRO A 88 -18.83 -36.11 20.16
C PRO A 88 -18.22 -37.39 20.73
N GLU A 89 -18.48 -38.51 20.06
CA GLU A 89 -17.78 -39.78 20.31
C GLU A 89 -16.40 -39.79 19.63
N TYR A 90 -15.40 -40.35 20.31
CA TYR A 90 -14.02 -40.45 19.83
C TYR A 90 -13.54 -41.90 19.88
N ARG A 91 -12.89 -42.38 18.81
CA ARG A 91 -12.30 -43.72 18.77
C ARG A 91 -10.94 -43.72 19.46
N GLN A 92 -10.68 -44.73 20.28
CA GLN A 92 -9.44 -44.87 21.03
C GLN A 92 -8.19 -44.87 20.11
N GLU A 93 -8.25 -45.60 18.99
CA GLU A 93 -7.18 -45.65 17.97
C GLU A 93 -6.81 -44.26 17.42
N ASP A 94 -7.81 -43.40 17.20
CA ASP A 94 -7.62 -42.06 16.66
C ASP A 94 -6.99 -41.13 17.73
N VAL A 95 -7.33 -41.30 19.00
CA VAL A 95 -6.70 -40.60 20.15
C VAL A 95 -5.25 -41.01 20.33
N GLU A 96 -4.95 -42.30 20.26
CA GLU A 96 -3.58 -42.83 20.34
C GLU A 96 -2.71 -42.36 19.18
N ARG A 97 -3.23 -42.43 17.93
CA ARG A 97 -2.54 -41.90 16.74
C ARG A 97 -2.23 -40.40 16.86
N SER A 98 -3.18 -39.63 17.39
CA SER A 98 -3.01 -38.19 17.63
C SER A 98 -1.97 -37.91 18.73
N THR A 99 -2.01 -38.68 19.81
CA THR A 99 -1.07 -38.56 20.94
C THR A 99 0.37 -38.86 20.50
N GLY A 100 0.59 -39.97 19.80
CA GLY A 100 1.91 -40.32 19.23
C GLY A 100 2.40 -39.28 18.22
N HIS A 101 1.50 -38.67 17.45
CA HIS A 101 1.84 -37.57 16.55
C HIS A 101 2.29 -36.30 17.30
N LEU A 102 1.56 -35.89 18.34
CA LEU A 102 1.91 -34.72 19.16
C LEU A 102 3.19 -34.93 19.98
N GLN A 103 3.46 -36.16 20.43
CA GLN A 103 4.73 -36.52 21.08
C GLN A 103 5.91 -36.38 20.11
N LYS A 104 5.79 -36.85 18.86
CA LYS A 104 6.83 -36.70 17.83
C LYS A 104 7.20 -35.25 17.52
N HIS A 105 6.29 -34.31 17.73
CA HIS A 105 6.51 -32.87 17.53
C HIS A 105 6.79 -32.09 18.85
N GLU A 106 7.03 -32.79 19.97
CA GLU A 106 7.29 -32.22 21.31
C GLU A 106 6.18 -31.25 21.78
N LEU A 107 4.91 -31.53 21.47
CA LEU A 107 3.77 -30.70 21.87
C LEU A 107 2.97 -31.32 23.01
N TRP A 108 2.97 -32.65 23.12
CA TRP A 108 2.27 -33.37 24.18
C TRP A 108 2.83 -33.01 25.57
N GLY A 109 1.93 -32.83 26.55
CA GLY A 109 2.29 -32.57 27.95
C GLY A 109 2.73 -31.15 28.29
N LYS A 110 2.62 -30.17 27.38
CA LYS A 110 2.93 -28.75 27.66
C LYS A 110 1.76 -28.03 28.33
N GLU A 111 2.06 -27.09 29.24
CA GLU A 111 1.07 -26.35 30.02
C GLU A 111 0.15 -25.46 29.15
N THR A 112 -1.13 -25.80 29.16
CA THR A 112 -2.19 -25.07 28.47
C THR A 112 -2.71 -23.95 29.37
N SER A 113 -2.97 -22.76 28.81
CA SER A 113 -3.68 -21.72 29.56
C SER A 113 -5.17 -22.00 29.48
N LEU A 114 -5.78 -22.33 30.61
CA LEU A 114 -7.24 -22.38 30.71
C LEU A 114 -7.79 -20.94 30.70
N LEU A 115 -8.70 -20.68 29.77
CA LEU A 115 -9.51 -19.47 29.75
C LEU A 115 -10.68 -19.62 30.73
N PRO A 116 -11.18 -18.53 31.32
CA PRO A 116 -12.36 -18.60 32.19
C PRO A 116 -13.60 -19.06 31.40
N ASN A 117 -14.47 -19.83 32.04
CA ASN A 117 -15.73 -20.25 31.44
C ASN A 117 -16.63 -19.03 31.21
N VAL A 118 -17.19 -18.92 30.00
CA VAL A 118 -18.14 -17.85 29.63
C VAL A 118 -19.56 -18.38 29.77
N GLU A 119 -20.38 -17.69 30.56
CA GLU A 119 -21.82 -17.91 30.67
C GLU A 119 -22.53 -16.80 29.89
N MET A 120 -23.18 -17.16 28.78
CA MET A 120 -23.90 -16.21 27.93
C MET A 120 -25.15 -16.87 27.37
N LYS A 121 -26.29 -16.21 27.56
CA LYS A 121 -27.57 -16.65 27.01
C LYS A 121 -27.70 -16.15 25.57
N LEU A 122 -27.63 -17.08 24.61
CA LEU A 122 -27.79 -16.79 23.19
C LEU A 122 -29.27 -16.63 22.82
N PRO A 123 -29.60 -15.88 21.75
CA PRO A 123 -30.94 -15.89 21.16
C PRO A 123 -31.35 -17.28 20.67
N GLN A 124 -32.64 -17.54 20.59
CA GLN A 124 -33.16 -18.81 20.08
C GLN A 124 -32.75 -19.04 18.62
N MET A 125 -32.04 -20.15 18.35
CA MET A 125 -31.68 -20.53 16.99
C MET A 125 -32.90 -20.98 16.18
N TYR A 126 -33.04 -20.45 14.96
CA TYR A 126 -34.10 -20.83 14.01
C TYR A 126 -33.96 -22.27 13.47
N GLY A 127 -32.73 -22.81 13.38
CA GLY A 127 -32.44 -24.13 12.81
C GLY A 127 -32.14 -25.20 13.87
N LYS A 128 -32.09 -26.47 13.45
CA LYS A 128 -31.67 -27.61 14.27
C LYS A 128 -30.17 -27.64 14.49
N ASN A 129 -29.39 -27.20 13.48
CA ASN A 129 -27.94 -27.05 13.54
C ASN A 129 -27.50 -25.65 13.05
N ILE A 130 -26.20 -25.35 13.14
CA ILE A 130 -25.62 -24.04 12.81
C ILE A 130 -25.79 -23.71 11.31
N ASP A 131 -25.58 -24.68 10.41
CA ASP A 131 -25.69 -24.51 8.96
C ASP A 131 -27.13 -24.16 8.55
N GLU A 132 -28.13 -24.93 8.99
CA GLU A 132 -29.55 -24.66 8.79
C GLU A 132 -29.97 -23.31 9.38
N HIS A 133 -29.44 -22.95 10.56
CA HIS A 133 -29.70 -21.63 11.16
C HIS A 133 -29.20 -20.49 10.27
N PHE A 134 -27.97 -20.56 9.75
CA PHE A 134 -27.43 -19.56 8.84
C PHE A 134 -28.11 -19.56 7.46
N ARG A 135 -28.56 -20.71 6.95
CA ARG A 135 -29.39 -20.79 5.73
C ARG A 135 -30.72 -20.06 5.91
N ILE A 136 -31.44 -20.32 6.99
CA ILE A 136 -32.72 -19.67 7.28
C ILE A 136 -32.53 -18.16 7.50
N LEU A 137 -31.46 -17.75 8.20
CA LEU A 137 -31.11 -16.33 8.37
C LEU A 137 -30.86 -15.64 7.03
N ALA A 138 -29.98 -16.20 6.20
CA ALA A 138 -29.65 -15.63 4.90
C ALA A 138 -30.87 -15.59 3.97
N GLN A 139 -31.66 -16.66 3.89
CA GLN A 139 -32.90 -16.69 3.12
C GLN A 139 -33.86 -15.59 3.59
N LYS A 140 -34.13 -15.45 4.89
CA LYS A 140 -35.02 -14.39 5.40
C LYS A 140 -34.53 -12.98 5.09
N GLN A 141 -33.22 -12.75 5.10
CA GLN A 141 -32.63 -11.43 4.79
C GLN A 141 -32.60 -11.16 3.28
N SER A 142 -32.34 -12.18 2.46
CA SER A 142 -32.10 -12.01 1.02
C SER A 142 -33.32 -12.26 0.13
N LEU A 143 -34.38 -12.91 0.63
CA LEU A 143 -35.59 -13.24 -0.14
C LEU A 143 -36.21 -12.06 -0.90
N PRO A 144 -36.47 -10.86 -0.30
CA PRO A 144 -37.08 -9.76 -1.05
C PRO A 144 -36.20 -9.28 -2.21
N TYR A 145 -34.87 -9.32 -2.05
CA TYR A 145 -33.91 -8.97 -3.10
C TYR A 145 -33.79 -10.07 -4.16
N LEU A 146 -33.88 -11.35 -3.76
CA LEU A 146 -33.87 -12.48 -4.68
C LEU A 146 -35.13 -12.52 -5.55
N GLU A 147 -36.30 -12.25 -4.98
CA GLU A 147 -37.54 -12.06 -5.75
C GLU A 147 -37.43 -10.89 -6.73
N ALA A 148 -36.81 -9.77 -6.31
CA ALA A 148 -36.58 -8.63 -7.20
C ALA A 148 -35.62 -8.99 -8.34
N ALA A 149 -34.55 -9.74 -8.04
CA ALA A 149 -33.58 -10.24 -9.02
C ALA A 149 -34.24 -11.17 -10.05
N ILE A 150 -35.04 -12.14 -9.61
CA ILE A 150 -35.74 -13.08 -10.49
C ILE A 150 -36.77 -12.36 -11.36
N LYS A 151 -37.53 -11.42 -10.81
CA LYS A 151 -38.47 -10.58 -11.58
C LYS A 151 -37.77 -9.74 -12.65
N LEU A 152 -36.55 -9.26 -12.38
CA LEU A 152 -35.74 -8.52 -13.36
C LEU A 152 -35.12 -9.44 -14.42
N GLN A 153 -34.69 -10.65 -14.03
CA GLN A 153 -34.11 -11.66 -14.90
C GLN A 153 -35.13 -12.25 -15.89
N GLN A 154 -36.38 -12.42 -15.46
CA GLN A 154 -37.47 -12.98 -16.27
C GLN A 154 -38.21 -11.94 -17.13
N ALA A 155 -37.90 -10.65 -16.97
CA ALA A 155 -38.58 -9.58 -17.70
C ALA A 155 -37.95 -9.35 -19.09
N GLU A 156 -38.80 -9.32 -20.12
CA GLU A 156 -38.44 -8.71 -21.39
C GLU A 156 -38.42 -7.18 -21.23
N LEU A 157 -37.34 -6.53 -21.69
CA LEU A 157 -37.19 -5.09 -21.53
C LEU A 157 -38.16 -4.31 -22.45
N PRO A 158 -38.74 -3.20 -21.99
CA PRO A 158 -39.53 -2.32 -22.84
C PRO A 158 -38.69 -1.75 -23.99
N PRO A 159 -39.31 -1.35 -25.13
CA PRO A 159 -38.60 -0.79 -26.26
C PRO A 159 -37.85 0.49 -25.85
N MET A 160 -36.61 0.63 -26.34
CA MET A 160 -35.75 1.77 -26.02
C MET A 160 -36.29 3.06 -26.66
N PRO A 161 -36.34 4.19 -25.92
CA PRO A 161 -36.69 5.50 -26.49
C PRO A 161 -35.79 5.89 -27.65
N GLN A 162 -36.35 6.52 -28.69
CA GLN A 162 -35.57 7.04 -29.83
C GLN A 162 -35.06 8.48 -29.59
N GLU A 163 -35.75 9.25 -28.75
CA GLU A 163 -35.34 10.61 -28.35
C GLU A 163 -35.39 10.74 -26.82
N TRP A 164 -34.32 11.28 -26.24
CA TRP A 164 -34.20 11.50 -24.81
C TRP A 164 -34.54 12.95 -24.46
N ARG A 165 -35.26 13.17 -23.34
CA ARG A 165 -35.68 14.51 -22.88
C ARG A 165 -34.53 15.24 -22.18
N TRP A 166 -34.29 16.48 -22.60
CA TRP A 166 -33.36 17.41 -21.97
C TRP A 166 -34.02 18.14 -20.78
N GLU A 167 -34.30 17.41 -19.69
CA GLU A 167 -34.96 17.95 -18.50
C GLU A 167 -34.24 17.58 -17.20
N VAL A 168 -34.23 18.50 -16.22
CA VAL A 168 -33.53 18.32 -14.94
C VAL A 168 -34.26 17.33 -14.04
N GLY A 169 -33.53 16.31 -13.56
CA GLY A 169 -34.07 15.24 -12.72
C GLY A 169 -34.49 14.03 -13.54
N TRP A 170 -35.40 13.20 -13.00
CA TRP A 170 -35.81 11.96 -13.62
C TRP A 170 -36.97 12.15 -14.62
N THR A 171 -36.83 11.52 -15.79
CA THR A 171 -37.90 11.33 -16.77
C THR A 171 -38.13 9.83 -16.96
N ARG A 172 -39.38 9.39 -16.83
CA ARG A 172 -39.87 8.04 -17.13
C ARG A 172 -40.34 7.96 -18.57
N TYR A 173 -40.04 6.87 -19.26
CA TYR A 173 -40.54 6.53 -20.59
C TYR A 173 -41.33 5.22 -20.52
N GLY A 174 -42.61 5.28 -20.86
CA GLY A 174 -43.50 4.12 -20.90
C GLY A 174 -43.40 3.33 -22.22
N PRO A 175 -43.93 2.10 -22.29
CA PRO A 175 -43.92 1.29 -23.51
C PRO A 175 -44.65 1.92 -24.71
N SER A 176 -45.57 2.87 -24.47
CA SER A 176 -46.26 3.66 -25.49
C SER A 176 -45.45 4.82 -26.07
N GLY A 177 -44.23 5.07 -25.57
CA GLY A 177 -43.42 6.25 -25.91
C GLY A 177 -43.77 7.51 -25.10
N GLU A 178 -44.74 7.44 -24.18
CA GLU A 178 -45.07 8.55 -23.28
C GLU A 178 -43.89 8.87 -22.35
N SER A 179 -43.52 10.16 -22.29
CA SER A 179 -42.50 10.68 -21.37
C SER A 179 -43.15 11.49 -20.24
N GLN A 180 -42.79 11.18 -18.99
CA GLN A 180 -43.31 11.86 -17.80
C GLN A 180 -42.19 12.14 -16.79
N ARG A 181 -42.14 13.36 -16.27
CA ARG A 181 -41.22 13.72 -15.17
C ARG A 181 -41.64 13.06 -13.85
N VAL A 182 -40.68 12.49 -13.14
CA VAL A 182 -40.86 11.82 -11.84
C VAL A 182 -39.80 12.28 -10.83
N ASP A 183 -40.03 12.09 -9.53
CA ASP A 183 -39.03 12.40 -8.49
C ASP A 183 -37.93 11.32 -8.39
N PHE A 184 -38.31 10.06 -8.52
CA PHE A 184 -37.45 8.86 -8.48
C PHE A 184 -38.23 7.65 -9.06
N PRO A 185 -37.57 6.56 -9.52
CA PRO A 185 -38.26 5.36 -10.01
C PRO A 185 -39.03 4.62 -8.90
N GLU A 186 -40.18 4.01 -9.19
CA GLU A 186 -41.08 3.42 -8.18
C GLU A 186 -40.86 1.91 -7.95
N GLU A 187 -40.29 1.23 -8.95
CA GLU A 187 -40.11 -0.21 -9.05
C GLU A 187 -39.18 -0.79 -7.96
N SER A 188 -39.18 -2.11 -7.81
CA SER A 188 -38.37 -2.84 -6.82
C SER A 188 -37.04 -3.35 -7.35
N ALA A 189 -36.85 -3.40 -8.67
CA ALA A 189 -35.64 -3.86 -9.32
C ALA A 189 -35.32 -2.96 -10.52
N LEU A 190 -34.07 -2.52 -10.62
CA LEU A 190 -33.58 -1.61 -11.65
C LEU A 190 -32.19 -2.06 -12.10
N VAL A 191 -31.89 -1.96 -13.40
CA VAL A 191 -30.50 -1.85 -13.87
C VAL A 191 -30.19 -0.36 -14.01
N PHE A 192 -29.00 0.08 -13.57
CA PHE A 192 -28.64 1.50 -13.43
C PHE A 192 -27.17 1.71 -13.75
N ASP A 193 -26.87 2.80 -14.44
CA ASP A 193 -25.52 3.25 -14.81
C ASP A 193 -25.42 4.79 -14.75
N VAL A 194 -24.24 5.31 -14.40
CA VAL A 194 -24.01 6.76 -14.17
C VAL A 194 -22.72 7.22 -14.86
N GLU A 195 -22.82 8.25 -15.70
CA GLU A 195 -21.67 8.88 -16.33
C GLU A 195 -21.33 10.25 -15.71
N VAL A 196 -20.02 10.53 -15.65
CA VAL A 196 -19.41 11.65 -14.91
C VAL A 196 -18.38 12.33 -15.80
N CYS A 197 -18.57 13.64 -16.07
CA CYS A 197 -17.58 14.44 -16.78
C CYS A 197 -16.36 14.74 -15.89
N MET A 198 -15.30 13.93 -16.04
CA MET A 198 -14.13 13.90 -15.16
C MET A 198 -13.28 15.18 -15.19
N SER A 199 -13.43 16.02 -16.23
CA SER A 199 -12.74 17.30 -16.37
C SER A 199 -13.34 18.41 -15.48
N GLU A 200 -14.64 18.32 -15.16
CA GLU A 200 -15.40 19.34 -14.43
C GLU A 200 -15.73 18.92 -12.98
N GLY A 201 -15.46 17.66 -12.60
CA GLY A 201 -15.42 17.24 -11.21
C GLY A 201 -15.89 15.80 -10.95
N GLN A 202 -16.43 15.58 -9.75
CA GLN A 202 -16.97 14.29 -9.28
C GLN A 202 -18.51 14.28 -9.18
N CYS A 203 -19.19 15.19 -9.88
CA CYS A 203 -20.66 15.28 -9.85
C CYS A 203 -21.27 14.43 -10.98
N PRO A 204 -22.36 13.69 -10.73
CA PRO A 204 -23.04 12.93 -11.77
C PRO A 204 -23.55 13.88 -12.86
N THR A 205 -23.35 13.48 -14.12
CA THR A 205 -23.68 14.28 -15.31
C THR A 205 -24.96 13.75 -15.96
N LEU A 206 -24.98 12.45 -16.24
CA LEU A 206 -26.10 11.70 -16.79
C LEU A 206 -26.24 10.37 -16.05
N ALA A 207 -27.46 9.83 -16.02
CA ALA A 207 -27.68 8.44 -15.64
C ALA A 207 -28.87 7.85 -16.40
N VAL A 208 -28.81 6.55 -16.65
CA VAL A 208 -29.90 5.79 -17.25
C VAL A 208 -30.28 4.64 -16.31
N ALA A 209 -31.58 4.35 -16.22
CA ALA A 209 -32.06 3.13 -15.60
C ALA A 209 -33.11 2.45 -16.47
N VAL A 210 -33.21 1.13 -16.34
CA VAL A 210 -34.33 0.35 -16.89
C VAL A 210 -34.95 -0.53 -15.81
N SER A 211 -36.27 -0.60 -15.82
CA SER A 211 -37.08 -1.50 -15.01
C SER A 211 -37.78 -2.53 -15.92
N PRO A 212 -38.39 -3.58 -15.36
CA PRO A 212 -39.26 -4.49 -16.14
C PRO A 212 -40.42 -3.82 -16.90
N THR A 213 -40.72 -2.55 -16.61
CA THR A 213 -41.90 -1.85 -17.16
C THR A 213 -41.56 -0.56 -17.90
N ASN A 214 -40.51 0.15 -17.52
CA ASN A 214 -40.21 1.51 -18.03
C ASN A 214 -38.70 1.75 -18.18
N TRP A 215 -38.33 2.62 -19.12
CA TRP A 215 -37.02 3.26 -19.16
C TRP A 215 -37.01 4.56 -18.35
N TYR A 216 -35.83 4.97 -17.89
CA TYR A 216 -35.63 6.19 -17.12
C TYR A 216 -34.34 6.90 -17.52
N SER A 217 -34.39 8.23 -17.68
CA SER A 217 -33.21 9.09 -17.82
C SER A 217 -33.13 10.08 -16.66
N TRP A 218 -31.92 10.41 -16.23
CA TRP A 218 -31.65 11.50 -15.29
C TRP A 218 -30.62 12.46 -15.87
N CYS A 219 -30.95 13.76 -15.90
CA CYS A 219 -30.00 14.81 -16.28
C CYS A 219 -29.64 15.70 -15.09
N SER A 220 -28.36 15.98 -14.95
CA SER A 220 -27.82 16.86 -13.91
C SER A 220 -28.19 18.32 -14.13
N LYS A 221 -28.41 19.05 -13.03
CA LYS A 221 -28.54 20.53 -13.04
C LYS A 221 -27.33 21.20 -13.71
N ARG A 222 -26.12 20.65 -13.52
CA ARG A 222 -24.88 21.19 -14.08
C ARG A 222 -24.79 21.06 -15.59
N LEU A 223 -25.50 20.07 -16.15
CA LEU A 223 -25.55 19.86 -17.60
C LEU A 223 -26.47 20.88 -18.28
N ILE A 224 -27.65 21.10 -17.70
CA ILE A 224 -28.72 21.90 -18.32
C ILE A 224 -28.62 23.40 -17.96
N GLU A 225 -28.23 23.75 -16.72
CA GLU A 225 -28.09 25.15 -16.32
C GLU A 225 -26.71 25.70 -16.72
N GLU A 226 -26.69 26.89 -17.32
CA GLU A 226 -25.46 27.64 -17.56
C GLU A 226 -25.15 28.57 -16.38
N ARG A 227 -24.01 28.35 -15.73
CA ARG A 227 -23.52 29.18 -14.62
C ARG A 227 -22.03 29.46 -14.83
N TYR A 228 -21.61 30.69 -14.53
CA TYR A 228 -20.20 31.12 -14.63
C TYR A 228 -19.24 30.34 -13.73
N SER A 229 -19.72 29.75 -12.64
CA SER A 229 -18.95 28.84 -11.79
C SER A 229 -19.87 27.92 -11.00
N TRP A 230 -19.38 26.71 -10.72
CA TRP A 230 -20.01 25.74 -9.82
C TRP A 230 -19.15 25.54 -8.57
N SER A 231 -19.76 25.12 -7.46
CA SER A 231 -19.00 24.74 -6.27
C SER A 231 -18.34 23.37 -6.47
N ASN A 232 -17.03 23.30 -6.17
CA ASN A 232 -16.29 22.03 -6.15
C ASN A 232 -16.69 21.11 -4.97
N GLN A 233 -17.38 21.65 -3.96
CA GLN A 233 -17.95 20.86 -2.88
C GLN A 233 -19.26 20.20 -3.34
N LEU A 234 -19.33 18.88 -3.19
CA LEU A 234 -20.51 18.07 -3.41
C LEU A 234 -21.51 18.20 -2.25
N THR A 235 -22.79 18.32 -2.59
CA THR A 235 -23.89 18.29 -1.62
C THR A 235 -24.92 17.23 -2.01
N LEU A 236 -25.79 16.83 -1.07
CA LEU A 236 -26.90 15.89 -1.36
C LEU A 236 -27.86 16.38 -2.47
N ALA A 237 -27.82 17.67 -2.84
CA ALA A 237 -28.65 18.25 -3.89
C ALA A 237 -28.04 18.16 -5.31
N ASP A 238 -26.76 17.79 -5.41
CA ASP A 238 -26.02 17.48 -6.65
C ASP A 238 -26.09 15.98 -7.01
N LEU A 239 -26.46 15.12 -6.06
CA LEU A 239 -26.53 13.66 -6.23
C LEU A 239 -27.87 13.17 -6.77
N ILE A 240 -27.87 11.94 -7.30
CA ILE A 240 -29.04 11.30 -7.90
C ILE A 240 -29.95 10.77 -6.77
N PRO A 241 -31.22 11.22 -6.67
CA PRO A 241 -32.19 10.65 -5.76
C PRO A 241 -32.77 9.35 -6.33
N LEU A 242 -32.85 8.28 -5.54
CA LEU A 242 -33.48 7.03 -5.97
C LEU A 242 -34.64 6.57 -5.09
N GLU A 243 -34.84 7.16 -3.91
CA GLU A 243 -35.90 6.76 -2.97
C GLU A 243 -36.61 7.95 -2.31
N THR A 244 -36.04 9.15 -2.41
CA THR A 244 -36.52 10.36 -1.73
C THR A 244 -36.82 11.47 -2.74
N PRO A 245 -37.91 12.24 -2.56
CA PRO A 245 -38.17 13.44 -3.35
C PRO A 245 -37.01 14.45 -3.31
N ILE A 246 -36.98 15.32 -4.32
CA ILE A 246 -36.01 16.41 -4.41
C ILE A 246 -36.06 17.23 -3.10
N ASN A 247 -34.88 17.45 -2.48
CA ASN A 247 -34.69 18.11 -1.18
C ASN A 247 -35.25 17.40 0.08
N SER A 248 -35.88 16.22 -0.02
CA SER A 248 -36.24 15.41 1.17
C SER A 248 -35.10 14.49 1.59
N VAL A 249 -34.91 14.26 2.89
CA VAL A 249 -34.03 13.22 3.46
C VAL A 249 -34.82 11.99 3.95
N ARG A 250 -36.15 12.10 3.98
CA ARG A 250 -37.05 11.05 4.49
C ARG A 250 -37.74 10.33 3.32
N PRO A 251 -37.91 9.00 3.40
CA PRO A 251 -38.65 8.25 2.39
C PRO A 251 -40.13 8.65 2.40
N PRO A 252 -40.83 8.53 1.25
CA PRO A 252 -42.28 8.65 1.18
C PRO A 252 -42.94 7.79 2.25
N ARG A 253 -43.94 8.34 2.94
CA ARG A 253 -44.68 7.67 4.04
C ARG A 253 -43.82 7.22 5.23
N GLY A 254 -42.54 7.60 5.31
CA GLY A 254 -41.66 7.33 6.45
C GLY A 254 -41.13 5.89 6.53
N GLN A 255 -41.31 5.06 5.50
CA GLN A 255 -40.83 3.67 5.45
C GLN A 255 -39.94 3.44 4.23
N TRP A 256 -38.79 2.80 4.44
CA TRP A 256 -37.89 2.39 3.35
C TRP A 256 -38.41 1.11 2.67
N LYS A 257 -38.51 1.14 1.34
CA LYS A 257 -38.89 -0.02 0.52
C LYS A 257 -37.65 -0.85 0.19
N GLU A 258 -37.78 -2.17 0.18
CA GLU A 258 -36.71 -3.08 -0.24
C GLU A 258 -36.58 -3.04 -1.76
N ARG A 259 -35.35 -2.78 -2.24
CA ARG A 259 -35.06 -2.56 -3.67
C ARG A 259 -33.70 -3.15 -4.03
N LEU A 260 -33.61 -3.71 -5.23
CA LEU A 260 -32.37 -4.18 -5.82
C LEU A 260 -31.94 -3.27 -6.98
N ILE A 261 -30.68 -2.86 -6.98
CA ILE A 261 -30.05 -2.16 -8.11
C ILE A 261 -28.93 -3.04 -8.66
N VAL A 262 -28.94 -3.24 -9.98
CA VAL A 262 -27.92 -4.00 -10.71
C VAL A 262 -27.10 -3.04 -11.57
N GLY A 263 -25.77 -3.21 -11.58
CA GLY A 263 -24.86 -2.44 -12.43
C GLY A 263 -23.64 -3.27 -12.85
N HIS A 264 -22.78 -2.74 -13.73
CA HIS A 264 -21.51 -3.40 -14.09
C HIS A 264 -20.30 -2.91 -13.30
N ASN A 265 -20.36 -1.71 -12.72
CA ASN A 265 -19.43 -1.28 -11.70
C ASN A 265 -20.19 -0.57 -10.57
N VAL A 266 -21.19 -1.26 -10.04
CA VAL A 266 -22.23 -0.69 -9.15
C VAL A 266 -21.68 0.09 -7.95
N SER A 267 -20.43 -0.17 -7.54
CA SER A 267 -19.76 0.56 -6.47
C SER A 267 -19.42 2.03 -6.83
N PHE A 268 -19.14 2.31 -8.11
CA PHE A 268 -18.96 3.66 -8.64
C PHE A 268 -20.32 4.36 -8.76
N ASP A 269 -21.32 3.69 -9.35
CA ASP A 269 -22.68 4.21 -9.54
C ASP A 269 -23.31 4.56 -8.18
N ARG A 270 -23.14 3.67 -7.18
CA ARG A 270 -23.54 3.86 -5.79
C ARG A 270 -22.95 5.12 -5.17
N SER A 271 -21.72 5.50 -5.50
CA SER A 271 -21.08 6.70 -4.95
C SER A 271 -21.74 8.02 -5.41
N HIS A 272 -22.63 7.96 -6.41
CA HIS A 272 -23.42 9.10 -6.89
C HIS A 272 -24.89 9.09 -6.44
N ILE A 273 -25.32 8.09 -5.65
CA ILE A 273 -26.69 7.98 -5.12
C ILE A 273 -26.79 8.71 -3.77
N LYS A 274 -27.75 9.65 -3.70
CA LYS A 274 -27.98 10.55 -2.56
C LYS A 274 -28.24 9.81 -1.24
N GLU A 275 -29.15 8.84 -1.24
CA GLU A 275 -29.61 8.16 -0.01
C GLU A 275 -28.54 7.28 0.64
N GLN A 276 -27.48 6.93 -0.10
CA GLN A 276 -26.41 6.06 0.38
C GLN A 276 -25.45 6.76 1.36
N TYR A 277 -25.42 8.09 1.37
CA TYR A 277 -24.64 8.88 2.32
C TYR A 277 -25.34 9.09 3.68
N LEU A 278 -26.61 8.69 3.81
CA LEU A 278 -27.37 8.86 5.04
C LEU A 278 -26.92 7.87 6.13
N LEU A 279 -26.64 8.40 7.33
CA LEU A 279 -26.12 7.60 8.47
C LEU A 279 -27.05 6.46 8.89
N LYS A 280 -28.37 6.63 8.71
CA LYS A 280 -29.33 5.53 8.74
C LYS A 280 -29.65 5.15 7.29
N GLY A 281 -28.82 4.27 6.73
CA GLY A 281 -28.90 3.84 5.34
C GLY A 281 -30.26 3.21 4.99
N SER A 282 -30.57 3.21 3.70
CA SER A 282 -31.82 2.68 3.17
C SER A 282 -31.82 1.16 3.04
N LYS A 283 -32.97 0.61 2.60
CA LYS A 283 -33.15 -0.81 2.28
C LYS A 283 -32.87 -1.12 0.80
N VAL A 284 -32.12 -0.27 0.09
CA VAL A 284 -31.54 -0.64 -1.21
C VAL A 284 -30.37 -1.59 -0.99
N ARG A 285 -30.25 -2.59 -1.86
CA ARG A 285 -29.04 -3.41 -2.02
C ARG A 285 -28.57 -3.40 -3.46
N PHE A 286 -27.27 -3.63 -3.64
CA PHE A 286 -26.61 -3.51 -4.93
C PHE A 286 -26.03 -4.86 -5.37
N MET A 287 -26.09 -5.15 -6.66
CA MET A 287 -25.54 -6.34 -7.27
C MET A 287 -24.70 -5.97 -8.49
N ASP A 288 -23.51 -6.55 -8.56
CA ASP A 288 -22.46 -6.14 -9.49
C ASP A 288 -22.16 -7.27 -10.47
N THR A 289 -22.46 -7.07 -11.76
CA THR A 289 -22.20 -8.06 -12.81
C THR A 289 -20.70 -8.28 -13.06
N MET A 290 -19.83 -7.31 -12.76
CA MET A 290 -18.38 -7.56 -12.76
C MET A 290 -17.98 -8.52 -11.63
N SER A 291 -18.52 -8.36 -10.42
CA SER A 291 -18.30 -9.28 -9.30
C SER A 291 -18.86 -10.69 -9.58
N LEU A 292 -20.05 -10.79 -10.19
CA LEU A 292 -20.62 -12.08 -10.61
C LEU A 292 -19.74 -12.76 -11.66
N HIS A 293 -19.33 -12.03 -12.71
CA HIS A 293 -18.39 -12.53 -13.71
C HIS A 293 -17.08 -13.05 -13.06
N MET A 294 -16.49 -12.29 -12.13
CA MET A 294 -15.28 -12.71 -11.41
C MET A 294 -15.49 -13.98 -10.58
N ALA A 295 -16.67 -14.17 -9.98
CA ALA A 295 -17.00 -15.38 -9.22
C ALA A 295 -17.29 -16.61 -10.11
N VAL A 296 -17.73 -16.42 -11.36
CA VAL A 296 -18.13 -17.49 -12.30
C VAL A 296 -17.01 -17.90 -13.26
N SER A 297 -16.35 -16.92 -13.91
CA SER A 297 -15.38 -17.08 -15.00
C SER A 297 -14.15 -16.13 -14.87
N GLY A 298 -13.85 -15.65 -13.67
CA GLY A 298 -12.75 -14.71 -13.43
C GLY A 298 -11.34 -15.28 -13.64
N LEU A 299 -10.41 -14.41 -14.02
CA LEU A 299 -9.01 -14.75 -14.31
C LEU A 299 -8.05 -14.42 -13.17
N THR A 300 -7.09 -15.30 -12.89
CA THR A 300 -5.95 -14.97 -12.01
C THR A 300 -5.05 -13.92 -12.65
N GLY A 301 -4.25 -13.21 -11.86
CA GLY A 301 -3.37 -12.14 -12.38
C GLY A 301 -2.40 -12.60 -13.48
N PHE A 302 -1.85 -13.82 -13.38
CA PHE A 302 -0.99 -14.39 -14.41
C PHE A 302 -1.79 -14.80 -15.66
N GLN A 303 -2.93 -15.48 -15.50
CA GLN A 303 -3.81 -15.83 -16.62
C GLN A 303 -4.33 -14.60 -17.37
N ARG A 304 -4.65 -13.50 -16.67
CA ARG A 304 -5.04 -12.22 -17.29
C ARG A 304 -3.93 -11.67 -18.20
N THR A 305 -2.66 -11.75 -17.77
CA THR A 305 -1.50 -11.37 -18.61
C THR A 305 -1.37 -12.28 -19.84
N LEU A 306 -1.56 -13.60 -19.70
CA LEU A 306 -1.52 -14.55 -20.82
C LEU A 306 -2.68 -14.31 -21.81
N TRP A 307 -3.89 -14.09 -21.31
CA TRP A 307 -5.10 -13.79 -22.11
C TRP A 307 -4.90 -12.50 -22.91
N MET A 308 -4.41 -11.44 -22.26
CA MET A 308 -4.06 -10.16 -22.91
C MET A 308 -2.98 -10.34 -23.98
N ALA A 309 -1.94 -11.13 -23.71
CA ALA A 309 -0.89 -11.40 -24.69
C ALA A 309 -1.41 -12.15 -25.93
N ASN A 310 -2.36 -13.06 -25.74
CA ASN A 310 -2.98 -13.84 -26.81
C ASN A 310 -3.94 -12.97 -27.66
N LYS A 311 -4.90 -12.28 -27.02
CA LYS A 311 -5.93 -11.49 -27.72
C LYS A 311 -5.41 -10.17 -28.32
N LEU A 312 -4.42 -9.52 -27.70
CA LEU A 312 -3.87 -8.23 -28.19
C LEU A 312 -2.57 -8.36 -29.01
N GLY A 313 -2.12 -9.59 -29.32
CA GLY A 313 -0.99 -9.84 -30.24
C GLY A 313 0.37 -9.25 -29.82
N LYS A 314 0.55 -8.81 -28.57
CA LYS A 314 1.77 -8.11 -28.14
C LYS A 314 2.97 -9.07 -28.05
N ARG A 315 3.87 -8.98 -29.04
CA ARG A 315 5.06 -9.84 -29.26
C ARG A 315 5.86 -10.23 -27.99
N ARG A 316 6.01 -9.35 -26.99
CA ARG A 316 6.73 -9.66 -25.73
C ARG A 316 6.05 -10.74 -24.89
N GLY A 317 4.74 -10.63 -24.65
CA GLY A 317 4.00 -11.63 -23.86
C GLY A 317 3.98 -12.99 -24.55
N LEU A 318 3.95 -13.00 -25.89
CA LEU A 318 4.00 -14.22 -26.70
C LEU A 318 5.24 -15.09 -26.46
N GLN A 319 6.35 -14.49 -26.00
CA GLN A 319 7.61 -15.20 -25.75
C GLN A 319 7.64 -15.85 -24.36
N GLU A 320 7.17 -15.13 -23.34
CA GLU A 320 6.91 -15.69 -21.99
C GLU A 320 5.85 -16.81 -22.05
N VAL A 321 4.81 -16.63 -22.86
CA VAL A 321 3.81 -17.65 -23.20
C VAL A 321 4.48 -18.90 -23.79
N LYS A 322 5.35 -18.75 -24.79
CA LYS A 322 6.08 -19.89 -25.40
C LYS A 322 7.00 -20.60 -24.42
N GLU A 323 7.64 -19.90 -23.50
CA GLU A 323 8.46 -20.52 -22.45
C GLU A 323 7.61 -21.25 -21.40
N HIS A 324 6.45 -20.70 -21.02
CA HIS A 324 5.51 -21.38 -20.13
C HIS A 324 4.94 -22.65 -20.78
N ILE A 325 4.56 -22.59 -22.06
CA ILE A 325 4.12 -23.76 -22.85
C ILE A 325 5.22 -24.84 -22.87
N LYS A 326 6.48 -24.47 -23.12
CA LYS A 326 7.60 -25.44 -23.09
C LYS A 326 7.80 -26.10 -21.72
N ARG A 327 7.56 -25.37 -20.61
CA ARG A 327 7.67 -25.93 -19.25
C ARG A 327 6.46 -26.78 -18.86
N ALA A 328 5.25 -26.38 -19.25
CA ALA A 328 4.01 -27.12 -18.96
C ALA A 328 3.89 -28.40 -19.79
N GLY A 329 4.26 -28.37 -21.08
CA GLY A 329 4.17 -29.51 -21.98
C GLY A 329 5.21 -30.61 -21.78
N GLN A 330 6.17 -30.46 -20.85
CA GLN A 330 7.25 -31.44 -20.66
C GLN A 330 6.92 -32.59 -19.68
N LYS A 331 5.79 -32.56 -18.97
CA LYS A 331 5.34 -33.67 -18.09
C LYS A 331 3.83 -33.73 -17.91
N ARG A 332 3.15 -34.63 -18.64
CA ARG A 332 1.96 -35.42 -18.23
C ARG A 332 1.45 -36.25 -19.42
N ASP A 333 1.50 -37.57 -19.32
CA ASP A 333 0.62 -38.44 -20.10
C ASP A 333 -0.77 -38.40 -19.45
N GLY A 334 -1.76 -37.88 -20.18
CA GLY A 334 -3.14 -37.73 -19.71
C GLY A 334 -4.03 -37.16 -20.82
N PRO A 335 -5.37 -37.19 -20.66
CA PRO A 335 -6.29 -36.77 -21.71
C PRO A 335 -6.05 -35.32 -22.13
N MET A 336 -5.88 -35.09 -23.43
CA MET A 336 -5.46 -33.82 -24.00
C MET A 336 -6.60 -32.79 -24.06
N ILE A 337 -7.07 -32.34 -22.89
CA ILE A 337 -7.82 -31.08 -22.79
C ILE A 337 -6.87 -29.96 -23.22
N GLY A 338 -7.29 -29.10 -24.14
CA GLY A 338 -6.43 -28.10 -24.74
C GLY A 338 -5.91 -27.14 -23.66
N SER A 339 -4.58 -26.97 -23.60
CA SER A 339 -3.90 -26.09 -22.62
C SER A 339 -4.35 -24.61 -22.65
N TRP A 340 -5.24 -24.26 -23.57
CA TRP A 340 -5.73 -22.91 -23.86
C TRP A 340 -7.26 -22.80 -23.93
N ASP A 341 -8.02 -23.89 -23.76
CA ASP A 341 -9.49 -23.87 -23.88
C ASP A 341 -10.13 -22.92 -22.86
N TRP A 342 -9.47 -22.75 -21.71
CA TRP A 342 -9.86 -21.79 -20.67
C TRP A 342 -9.91 -20.32 -21.15
N VAL A 343 -9.14 -19.94 -22.18
CA VAL A 343 -9.14 -18.57 -22.74
C VAL A 343 -10.44 -18.22 -23.46
N ASN A 344 -11.16 -19.22 -23.97
CA ASN A 344 -12.41 -19.01 -24.70
C ASN A 344 -13.65 -18.99 -23.78
N ILE A 345 -13.52 -19.46 -22.53
CA ILE A 345 -14.60 -19.49 -21.52
C ILE A 345 -14.43 -18.41 -20.42
N SER A 346 -13.51 -17.49 -20.61
CA SER A 346 -13.17 -16.42 -19.66
C SER A 346 -12.78 -15.13 -20.36
N SER A 347 -12.95 -14.00 -19.69
CA SER A 347 -12.65 -12.68 -20.23
C SER A 347 -12.11 -11.72 -19.17
N ILE A 348 -12.01 -10.44 -19.54
CA ILE A 348 -11.56 -9.36 -18.66
C ILE A 348 -12.80 -8.66 -18.08
N ASN A 349 -12.64 -8.06 -16.90
CA ASN A 349 -13.62 -7.32 -16.11
C ASN A 349 -14.32 -6.09 -16.78
N ASN A 350 -14.28 -5.89 -18.09
CA ASN A 350 -14.99 -4.77 -18.73
C ASN A 350 -16.27 -5.24 -19.41
N LEU A 351 -17.29 -4.37 -19.47
CA LEU A 351 -18.63 -4.73 -19.93
C LEU A 351 -18.60 -5.31 -21.35
N ALA A 352 -17.83 -4.71 -22.27
CA ALA A 352 -17.73 -5.18 -23.65
C ALA A 352 -17.17 -6.62 -23.76
N ASP A 353 -16.09 -6.94 -23.06
CA ASP A 353 -15.48 -8.28 -23.09
C ASP A 353 -16.29 -9.31 -22.27
N VAL A 354 -17.13 -8.87 -21.32
CA VAL A 354 -18.08 -9.70 -20.58
C VAL A 354 -19.34 -9.99 -21.40
N HIS A 355 -19.94 -8.98 -22.03
CA HIS A 355 -21.09 -9.10 -22.92
C HIS A 355 -20.76 -10.01 -24.11
N ALA A 356 -19.60 -9.80 -24.75
CA ALA A 356 -19.11 -10.67 -25.82
C ALA A 356 -18.82 -12.12 -25.40
N LEU A 357 -18.66 -12.41 -24.10
CA LEU A 357 -18.47 -13.77 -23.58
C LEU A 357 -19.78 -14.51 -23.32
N TYR A 358 -20.78 -13.84 -22.72
CA TYR A 358 -22.04 -14.49 -22.31
C TYR A 358 -23.15 -14.39 -23.36
N VAL A 359 -23.30 -13.23 -23.99
CA VAL A 359 -24.39 -12.93 -24.93
C VAL A 359 -23.89 -13.05 -26.37
N GLY A 360 -22.71 -12.48 -26.64
CA GLY A 360 -22.23 -12.24 -28.00
C GLY A 360 -22.99 -11.10 -28.70
N GLY A 361 -22.44 -10.59 -29.81
CA GLY A 361 -23.05 -9.49 -30.54
C GLY A 361 -22.04 -8.53 -31.18
N PRO A 362 -22.50 -7.38 -31.70
CA PRO A 362 -21.62 -6.29 -32.11
C PRO A 362 -20.85 -5.73 -30.89
N PRO A 363 -19.61 -5.26 -31.07
CA PRO A 363 -18.83 -4.70 -29.97
C PRO A 363 -19.45 -3.38 -29.48
N LEU A 364 -19.59 -3.23 -28.16
CA LEU A 364 -19.97 -1.95 -27.56
C LEU A 364 -18.94 -0.85 -27.90
N GLU A 365 -19.44 0.32 -28.26
CA GLU A 365 -18.65 1.44 -28.78
C GLU A 365 -17.86 2.11 -27.67
N LYS A 366 -16.52 2.08 -27.77
CA LYS A 366 -15.63 2.59 -26.70
C LYS A 366 -15.33 4.09 -26.81
N GLU A 367 -15.74 4.72 -27.91
CA GLU A 367 -15.32 6.07 -28.30
C GLU A 367 -16.19 7.15 -27.64
N ALA A 368 -17.51 6.96 -27.60
CA ALA A 368 -18.46 7.84 -26.90
C ALA A 368 -18.03 8.14 -25.45
N ARG A 369 -17.59 7.09 -24.73
CA ARG A 369 -17.10 7.17 -23.35
C ARG A 369 -15.87 8.06 -23.17
N GLU A 370 -15.00 8.22 -24.17
CA GLU A 370 -13.84 9.10 -24.04
C GLU A 370 -14.26 10.58 -23.86
N THR A 371 -15.46 10.95 -24.32
CA THR A 371 -16.05 12.29 -24.14
C THR A 371 -16.24 12.63 -22.65
N PHE A 372 -16.70 11.70 -21.82
CA PHE A 372 -16.82 11.92 -20.37
C PHE A 372 -15.46 11.96 -19.65
N VAL A 373 -14.46 11.24 -20.16
CA VAL A 373 -13.13 11.12 -19.52
C VAL A 373 -12.19 12.26 -19.88
N LYS A 374 -12.22 12.74 -21.14
CA LYS A 374 -11.27 13.74 -21.68
C LYS A 374 -11.94 15.01 -22.20
N GLY A 375 -13.22 14.94 -22.57
CA GLY A 375 -13.97 16.07 -23.12
C GLY A 375 -14.40 17.07 -22.06
N THR A 376 -15.08 18.11 -22.50
CA THR A 376 -15.68 19.16 -21.66
C THR A 376 -17.18 18.96 -21.52
N MET A 377 -17.79 19.64 -20.55
CA MET A 377 -19.26 19.68 -20.44
C MET A 377 -19.96 20.28 -21.66
N MET A 378 -19.27 21.08 -22.49
CA MET A 378 -19.83 21.57 -23.75
C MET A 378 -19.92 20.46 -24.80
N ASP A 379 -18.93 19.56 -24.86
CA ASP A 379 -18.95 18.42 -25.77
C ASP A 379 -20.07 17.44 -25.41
N VAL A 380 -20.30 17.23 -24.10
CA VAL A 380 -21.44 16.44 -23.58
C VAL A 380 -22.79 17.06 -23.93
N ARG A 381 -22.90 18.40 -23.94
CA ARG A 381 -24.12 19.11 -24.38
C ARG A 381 -24.38 18.93 -25.88
N ASN A 382 -23.33 19.07 -26.70
CA ASN A 382 -23.44 18.98 -28.16
C ASN A 382 -23.85 17.56 -28.61
N ASN A 383 -23.31 16.52 -27.97
CA ASN A 383 -23.53 15.12 -28.36
C ASN A 383 -24.54 14.39 -27.47
N PHE A 384 -25.44 15.11 -26.78
CA PHE A 384 -26.33 14.54 -25.76
C PHE A 384 -27.10 13.29 -26.17
N GLN A 385 -27.76 13.30 -27.34
CA GLN A 385 -28.60 12.17 -27.76
C GLN A 385 -27.78 10.91 -28.02
N GLU A 386 -26.60 11.06 -28.64
CA GLU A 386 -25.64 9.98 -28.87
C GLU A 386 -25.12 9.40 -27.55
N LEU A 387 -24.73 10.27 -26.61
CA LEU A 387 -24.22 9.87 -25.29
C LEU A 387 -25.30 9.21 -24.41
N MET A 388 -26.55 9.69 -24.48
CA MET A 388 -27.68 9.05 -23.80
C MET A 388 -28.00 7.67 -24.39
N GLN A 389 -27.95 7.55 -25.71
CA GLN A 389 -28.13 6.28 -26.40
C GLN A 389 -27.03 5.29 -26.01
N TYR A 390 -25.77 5.74 -25.96
CA TYR A 390 -24.64 4.96 -25.45
C TYR A 390 -24.89 4.44 -24.03
N CYS A 391 -25.29 5.31 -23.09
CA CYS A 391 -25.61 4.92 -21.70
C CYS A 391 -26.75 3.89 -21.65
N ALA A 392 -27.79 4.05 -22.49
CA ALA A 392 -28.91 3.11 -22.55
C ALA A 392 -28.51 1.74 -23.13
N MET A 393 -27.60 1.71 -24.11
CA MET A 393 -27.03 0.46 -24.64
C MET A 393 -26.16 -0.26 -23.59
N ASP A 394 -25.36 0.45 -22.79
CA ASP A 394 -24.57 -0.16 -21.70
C ASP A 394 -25.48 -0.69 -20.57
N VAL A 395 -26.57 0.00 -20.23
CA VAL A 395 -27.61 -0.51 -19.30
C VAL A 395 -28.30 -1.76 -19.87
N GLN A 396 -28.65 -1.78 -21.17
CA GLN A 396 -29.24 -2.94 -21.83
C GLN A 396 -28.28 -4.14 -21.84
N ALA A 397 -27.01 -3.92 -22.20
CA ALA A 397 -25.97 -4.94 -22.17
C ALA A 397 -25.75 -5.49 -20.76
N THR A 398 -25.81 -4.63 -19.74
CA THR A 398 -25.72 -5.03 -18.32
C THR A 398 -26.90 -5.91 -17.90
N HIS A 399 -28.13 -5.62 -18.35
CA HIS A 399 -29.30 -6.49 -18.12
C HIS A 399 -29.12 -7.88 -18.76
N GLN A 400 -28.74 -7.93 -20.04
CA GLN A 400 -28.53 -9.19 -20.76
C GLN A 400 -27.45 -10.06 -20.09
N VAL A 401 -26.32 -9.44 -19.70
CA VAL A 401 -25.25 -10.08 -18.95
C VAL A 401 -25.73 -10.60 -17.58
N PHE A 402 -26.53 -9.82 -16.86
CA PHE A 402 -27.10 -10.22 -15.57
C PHE A 402 -28.02 -11.45 -15.69
N THR A 403 -28.86 -11.48 -16.72
CA THR A 403 -29.83 -12.55 -17.00
C THR A 403 -29.14 -13.91 -17.19
N GLU A 404 -28.01 -13.95 -17.89
CA GLU A 404 -27.19 -15.16 -18.06
C GLU A 404 -26.35 -15.50 -16.81
N GLN A 405 -25.83 -14.50 -16.09
CA GLN A 405 -24.93 -14.72 -14.96
C GLN A 405 -25.63 -15.17 -13.68
N LEU A 406 -26.85 -14.70 -13.41
CA LEU A 406 -27.55 -14.96 -12.14
C LEU A 406 -27.77 -16.47 -11.91
N PRO A 407 -28.29 -17.27 -12.87
CA PRO A 407 -28.42 -18.72 -12.70
C PRO A 407 -27.06 -19.42 -12.57
N LEU A 408 -26.08 -19.05 -13.39
CA LEU A 408 -24.73 -19.64 -13.35
C LEU A 408 -24.05 -19.42 -11.99
N PHE A 409 -24.25 -18.25 -11.39
CA PHE A 409 -23.76 -17.93 -10.05
C PHE A 409 -24.50 -18.75 -8.98
N MET A 410 -25.83 -18.69 -8.94
CA MET A 410 -26.63 -19.31 -7.88
C MET A 410 -26.60 -20.84 -7.95
N GLU A 411 -26.75 -21.45 -9.12
CA GLU A 411 -26.87 -22.91 -9.24
C GLU A 411 -25.51 -23.62 -9.32
N ARG A 412 -24.57 -23.10 -10.13
CA ARG A 412 -23.33 -23.82 -10.48
C ARG A 412 -22.09 -23.42 -9.68
N ARG A 413 -22.11 -22.31 -8.92
CA ARG A 413 -20.92 -21.75 -8.27
C ARG A 413 -21.09 -21.44 -6.79
N CYS A 414 -22.26 -20.96 -6.38
CA CYS A 414 -22.57 -20.45 -5.05
C CYS A 414 -23.99 -20.84 -4.59
N PRO A 415 -24.33 -22.15 -4.49
CA PRO A 415 -25.69 -22.59 -4.10
C PRO A 415 -26.07 -22.27 -2.65
N HIS A 416 -25.14 -21.74 -1.84
CA HIS A 416 -25.41 -21.42 -0.45
C HIS A 416 -25.93 -19.97 -0.30
N PRO A 417 -27.13 -19.74 0.26
CA PRO A 417 -27.78 -18.42 0.28
C PRO A 417 -26.98 -17.36 1.07
N VAL A 418 -26.15 -17.78 2.03
CA VAL A 418 -25.26 -16.87 2.79
C VAL A 418 -24.28 -16.14 1.87
N THR A 419 -23.83 -16.74 0.77
CA THR A 419 -22.91 -16.06 -0.16
C THR A 419 -23.61 -14.89 -0.87
N PHE A 420 -24.85 -15.10 -1.32
CA PHE A 420 -25.67 -14.05 -1.91
C PHE A 420 -25.98 -12.94 -0.90
N ALA A 421 -26.49 -13.28 0.29
CA ALA A 421 -26.77 -12.32 1.36
C ALA A 421 -25.52 -11.52 1.78
N GLY A 422 -24.37 -12.18 1.93
CA GLY A 422 -23.11 -11.54 2.27
C GLY A 422 -22.62 -10.55 1.22
N MET A 423 -22.75 -10.88 -0.07
CA MET A 423 -22.40 -9.95 -1.16
C MET A 423 -23.27 -8.69 -1.15
N LEU A 424 -24.59 -8.81 -0.89
CA LEU A 424 -25.49 -7.67 -0.80
C LEU A 424 -25.08 -6.70 0.33
N GLU A 425 -24.77 -7.20 1.52
CA GLU A 425 -24.33 -6.37 2.65
C GLU A 425 -22.92 -5.78 2.44
N MET A 426 -21.98 -6.53 1.85
CA MET A 426 -20.64 -6.03 1.50
C MET A 426 -20.70 -4.85 0.52
N GLY A 427 -21.70 -4.82 -0.36
CA GLY A 427 -21.94 -3.72 -1.30
C GLY A 427 -22.37 -2.40 -0.64
N VAL A 428 -22.90 -2.44 0.60
CA VAL A 428 -23.40 -1.25 1.33
C VAL A 428 -22.41 -0.79 2.43
N SER A 429 -21.12 -0.92 2.16
CA SER A 429 -20.05 -0.39 3.02
C SER A 429 -20.14 1.15 3.16
N TYR A 430 -19.84 1.65 4.36
CA TYR A 430 -20.00 3.07 4.72
C TYR A 430 -18.89 3.48 5.70
N LEU A 431 -18.23 4.62 5.46
CA LEU A 431 -17.15 5.13 6.30
C LEU A 431 -17.51 6.55 6.78
N PRO A 432 -17.92 6.73 8.06
CA PRO A 432 -18.17 8.06 8.60
C PRO A 432 -16.86 8.82 8.78
N VAL A 433 -16.89 10.12 8.45
CA VAL A 433 -15.77 11.05 8.62
C VAL A 433 -16.25 12.37 9.22
N ASN A 434 -15.31 13.15 9.75
CA ASN A 434 -15.57 14.50 10.25
C ASN A 434 -14.48 15.47 9.74
N GLN A 435 -14.53 16.72 10.19
CA GLN A 435 -13.57 17.78 9.88
C GLN A 435 -12.08 17.39 10.02
N ASN A 436 -11.74 16.36 10.81
CA ASN A 436 -10.36 15.88 10.92
C ASN A 436 -9.84 15.26 9.61
N TRP A 437 -10.71 14.83 8.69
CA TRP A 437 -10.29 14.35 7.36
C TRP A 437 -9.60 15.44 6.53
N GLY A 438 -10.16 16.66 6.50
CA GLY A 438 -9.56 17.80 5.82
C GLY A 438 -8.21 18.17 6.42
N ARG A 439 -8.18 18.35 7.75
CA ARG A 439 -6.94 18.62 8.50
C ARG A 439 -5.87 17.55 8.24
N TYR A 440 -6.24 16.27 8.28
CA TYR A 440 -5.32 15.17 8.02
C TYR A 440 -4.72 15.19 6.60
N LEU A 441 -5.50 15.55 5.58
CA LEU A 441 -5.00 15.71 4.21
C LEU A 441 -4.01 16.88 4.13
N GLU A 442 -4.38 18.04 4.69
CA GLU A 442 -3.56 19.27 4.72
C GLU A 442 -2.27 19.05 5.52
N ASP A 443 -2.36 18.66 6.79
CA ASP A 443 -1.22 18.41 7.69
C ASP A 443 -0.26 17.35 7.10
N SER A 444 -0.79 16.25 6.53
CA SER A 444 0.06 15.19 5.94
C SER A 444 0.75 15.66 4.66
N GLN A 445 0.11 16.51 3.87
CA GLN A 445 0.70 17.09 2.66
C GLN A 445 1.73 18.17 2.99
N ASP A 446 1.45 19.05 3.94
CA ASP A 446 2.37 20.09 4.41
C ASP A 446 3.64 19.48 5.02
N ILE A 447 3.50 18.47 5.89
CA ILE A 447 4.64 17.72 6.46
C ILE A 447 5.42 17.01 5.34
N TYR A 448 4.73 16.41 4.36
CA TYR A 448 5.39 15.79 3.21
C TYR A 448 6.20 16.80 2.40
N GLU A 449 5.66 17.99 2.14
CA GLU A 449 6.34 19.06 1.40
C GLU A 449 7.47 19.72 2.20
N GLU A 450 7.33 19.88 3.52
CA GLU A 450 8.42 20.28 4.40
C GLU A 450 9.56 19.28 4.38
N LEU A 451 9.26 17.99 4.59
CA LEU A 451 10.25 16.91 4.54
C LEU A 451 10.91 16.81 3.15
N GLN A 452 10.16 16.98 2.06
CA GLN A 452 10.77 17.04 0.72
C GLN A 452 11.70 18.24 0.54
N ARG A 453 11.36 19.41 1.08
CA ARG A 453 12.24 20.59 1.07
C ARG A 453 13.47 20.40 1.96
N GLU A 454 13.33 19.78 3.14
CA GLU A 454 14.44 19.39 4.01
C GLU A 454 15.40 18.44 3.29
N MET A 455 14.88 17.36 2.71
CA MET A 455 15.65 16.38 1.96
C MET A 455 16.35 17.00 0.74
N LYS A 456 15.67 17.86 -0.04
CA LYS A 456 16.31 18.58 -1.15
C LYS A 456 17.47 19.45 -0.65
N LYS A 457 17.30 20.21 0.43
CA LYS A 457 18.38 21.02 1.03
C LYS A 457 19.56 20.16 1.52
N SER A 458 19.29 19.01 2.16
CA SER A 458 20.33 18.07 2.56
C SER A 458 21.10 17.50 1.36
N LEU A 459 20.40 17.19 0.26
CA LEU A 459 21.01 16.73 -0.99
C LEU A 459 21.80 17.83 -1.72
N MET A 460 21.31 19.08 -1.70
CA MET A 460 22.05 20.24 -2.21
C MET A 460 23.35 20.44 -1.45
N ALA A 461 23.30 20.49 -0.11
CA ALA A 461 24.49 20.61 0.73
C ALA A 461 25.52 19.50 0.44
N LEU A 462 25.07 18.25 0.27
CA LEU A 462 25.96 17.13 -0.11
C LEU A 462 26.57 17.31 -1.51
N ALA A 463 25.83 17.86 -2.49
CA ALA A 463 26.38 18.15 -3.82
C ALA A 463 27.40 19.28 -3.78
N ASP A 464 27.13 20.33 -3.01
CA ASP A 464 28.00 21.50 -2.82
C ASP A 464 29.30 21.10 -2.09
N ASP A 465 29.20 20.31 -1.01
CA ASP A 465 30.33 19.71 -0.28
C ASP A 465 31.19 18.83 -1.20
N VAL A 466 30.55 17.99 -2.03
CA VAL A 466 31.26 17.15 -3.00
C VAL A 466 31.98 18.00 -4.05
N CYS A 467 31.42 19.13 -4.49
CA CYS A 467 32.11 20.02 -5.43
C CYS A 467 33.41 20.61 -4.87
N GLN A 468 33.56 20.71 -3.55
CA GLN A 468 34.83 21.14 -2.94
C GLN A 468 35.98 20.15 -3.21
N LEU A 469 35.69 18.86 -3.46
CA LEU A 469 36.69 17.81 -3.76
C LEU A 469 37.42 18.00 -5.11
N LEU A 470 36.96 18.94 -5.95
CA LEU A 470 37.71 19.41 -7.13
C LEU A 470 39.03 20.08 -6.72
N HIS A 471 39.10 20.68 -5.53
CA HIS A 471 40.33 21.31 -5.04
C HIS A 471 41.35 20.24 -4.61
N GLY A 472 42.47 20.17 -5.32
CA GLY A 472 43.55 19.23 -5.05
C GLY A 472 43.26 17.79 -5.51
N ASP A 473 42.40 17.59 -6.52
CA ASP A 473 42.10 16.29 -7.14
C ASP A 473 41.60 15.18 -6.20
N ARG A 474 41.14 15.54 -5.00
CA ARG A 474 40.74 14.62 -3.93
C ARG A 474 39.62 13.67 -4.32
N TYR A 475 38.83 14.01 -5.34
CA TYR A 475 37.82 13.13 -5.92
C TYR A 475 38.39 11.81 -6.50
N LYS A 476 39.68 11.75 -6.84
CA LYS A 476 40.36 10.53 -7.33
C LYS A 476 40.51 9.47 -6.23
N GLU A 477 40.54 9.89 -4.97
CA GLU A 477 40.64 9.02 -3.80
C GLU A 477 39.26 8.59 -3.26
N ASP A 478 38.17 9.23 -3.72
CA ASP A 478 36.80 9.01 -3.24
C ASP A 478 36.20 7.71 -3.84
N PRO A 479 35.80 6.71 -3.02
CA PRO A 479 35.28 5.43 -3.49
C PRO A 479 34.04 5.47 -4.40
N TRP A 480 33.24 6.54 -4.36
CA TRP A 480 31.96 6.63 -5.08
C TRP A 480 31.98 7.58 -6.29
N LEU A 481 32.97 8.48 -6.37
CA LEU A 481 32.96 9.62 -7.31
C LEU A 481 34.14 9.68 -8.27
N TRP A 482 35.11 8.76 -8.15
CA TRP A 482 36.29 8.65 -9.01
C TRP A 482 35.94 8.41 -10.50
N ASP A 483 34.76 7.85 -10.79
CA ASP A 483 34.29 7.47 -12.12
C ASP A 483 33.39 8.52 -12.81
N LEU A 484 33.30 9.74 -12.26
CA LEU A 484 32.48 10.82 -12.82
C LEU A 484 33.26 11.76 -13.74
N GLU A 485 32.54 12.44 -14.65
CA GLU A 485 33.06 13.49 -15.52
C GLU A 485 33.35 14.78 -14.72
N TRP A 486 34.59 14.94 -14.22
CA TRP A 486 35.01 16.13 -13.47
C TRP A 486 35.44 17.32 -14.35
N ASP A 487 35.37 17.19 -15.68
CA ASP A 487 35.79 18.22 -16.63
C ASP A 487 35.10 19.59 -16.41
N VAL A 488 35.95 20.61 -16.32
CA VAL A 488 35.57 21.99 -16.03
C VAL A 488 35.48 22.80 -17.32
N GLN A 489 34.42 23.60 -17.47
CA GLN A 489 34.36 24.57 -18.57
C GLN A 489 35.23 25.79 -18.27
N GLU A 490 36.29 25.97 -19.05
CA GLU A 490 37.11 27.17 -19.06
C GLU A 490 36.30 28.44 -19.39
N PHE A 491 36.61 29.51 -18.68
CA PHE A 491 36.01 30.83 -18.87
C PHE A 491 36.58 31.52 -20.12
N LYS A 492 35.73 31.78 -21.12
CA LYS A 492 36.17 32.33 -22.42
C LYS A 492 35.80 33.80 -22.58
N GLN A 493 36.78 34.66 -22.28
CA GLN A 493 36.72 36.11 -22.52
C GLN A 493 36.62 36.45 -24.02
N LYS A 494 36.12 37.65 -24.32
CA LYS A 494 35.98 38.17 -25.69
C LYS A 494 37.37 38.54 -26.25
N LYS A 495 37.96 37.66 -27.08
CA LYS A 495 39.22 37.96 -27.77
C LYS A 495 39.13 39.27 -28.56
N VAL A 496 40.13 40.14 -28.39
CA VAL A 496 40.33 41.33 -29.22
C VAL A 496 40.57 40.89 -30.67
N ALA A 497 39.86 41.50 -31.62
CA ALA A 497 40.08 41.22 -33.04
C ALA A 497 41.41 41.85 -33.49
N ALA A 498 42.41 41.01 -33.77
CA ALA A 498 43.66 41.46 -34.37
C ALA A 498 43.40 41.92 -35.81
N SER A 499 43.34 43.23 -36.02
CA SER A 499 43.12 43.82 -37.35
C SER A 499 44.30 43.51 -38.28
N LYS A 500 44.03 42.80 -39.39
CA LYS A 500 45.04 42.61 -40.44
C LYS A 500 45.26 43.92 -41.18
N LYS A 501 46.48 44.43 -41.08
CA LYS A 501 47.00 45.61 -41.78
C LYS A 501 46.71 45.53 -43.29
N LYS A 502 45.94 46.47 -43.84
CA LYS A 502 45.81 46.70 -45.29
C LYS A 502 46.10 48.19 -45.56
N GLN A 503 46.95 48.47 -46.55
CA GLN A 503 47.51 49.81 -46.77
C GLN A 503 46.53 50.76 -47.48
N LEU A 504 46.51 52.00 -46.96
CA LEU A 504 46.25 53.30 -47.61
C LEU A 504 45.54 53.37 -48.98
N LYS A 505 44.51 54.23 -49.07
CA LYS A 505 44.61 55.53 -49.79
C LYS A 505 43.45 56.50 -49.49
N SER A 506 43.82 57.79 -49.39
CA SER A 506 43.05 59.04 -49.55
C SER A 506 41.53 59.04 -49.33
N ALA A 507 41.09 59.80 -48.33
CA ALA A 507 39.76 60.37 -48.27
C ALA A 507 39.58 61.49 -49.31
N ALA A 508 38.33 61.72 -49.73
CA ALA A 508 37.86 62.98 -50.30
C ALA A 508 36.70 63.47 -49.43
N GLU A 509 36.65 64.77 -49.20
CA GLU A 509 35.66 65.49 -48.40
C GLU A 509 34.33 65.61 -49.20
N THR A 510 33.18 66.06 -48.71
CA THR A 510 32.74 66.94 -47.59
C THR A 510 31.21 66.66 -47.37
N PRO A 511 30.46 67.34 -46.49
CA PRO A 511 30.80 68.07 -45.26
C PRO A 511 30.04 67.58 -44.01
N VAL A 512 30.49 68.07 -42.84
CA VAL A 512 29.88 67.85 -41.52
C VAL A 512 28.68 68.78 -41.30
N ALA A 513 27.57 68.25 -40.74
CA ALA A 513 26.59 69.05 -40.01
C ALA A 513 27.02 69.15 -38.54
N ALA A 514 27.09 70.37 -38.01
CA ALA A 514 27.78 70.65 -36.75
C ALA A 514 27.09 70.09 -35.49
N PRO A 515 27.84 69.73 -34.43
CA PRO A 515 27.28 69.53 -33.09
C PRO A 515 26.80 70.87 -32.52
N LEU A 516 25.59 70.90 -31.94
CA LEU A 516 25.15 72.04 -31.13
C LEU A 516 25.92 72.08 -29.80
N GLN A 517 26.21 73.30 -29.36
CA GLN A 517 27.27 73.62 -28.39
C GLN A 517 26.85 73.41 -26.92
N ASP A 518 27.87 73.33 -26.05
CA ASP A 518 27.78 72.97 -24.63
C ASP A 518 26.87 73.85 -23.76
N TRP A 519 26.49 73.29 -22.61
CA TRP A 519 26.71 74.00 -21.35
C TRP A 519 27.87 73.34 -20.62
N GLU A 520 28.88 74.15 -20.28
CA GLU A 520 30.14 73.67 -19.74
C GLU A 520 29.99 73.07 -18.33
N GLU A 521 30.43 71.83 -18.16
CA GLU A 521 31.06 71.40 -16.92
C GLU A 521 32.40 70.72 -17.27
N GLY A 522 33.45 71.08 -16.53
CA GLY A 522 34.82 70.59 -16.74
C GLY A 522 34.94 69.06 -16.68
N PRO A 523 36.10 68.47 -17.02
CA PRO A 523 36.29 67.05 -17.35
C PRO A 523 35.69 66.11 -16.30
N CYS A 524 34.42 65.75 -16.51
CA CYS A 524 33.62 65.15 -15.47
C CYS A 524 34.20 63.75 -15.16
N PRO A 525 34.53 63.42 -13.88
CA PRO A 525 35.09 62.12 -13.53
C PRO A 525 34.22 60.94 -14.03
N ARG A 526 32.92 61.17 -14.24
CA ARG A 526 31.99 60.22 -14.87
C ARG A 526 32.30 59.92 -16.35
N ARG A 527 32.72 60.87 -17.18
CA ARG A 527 33.07 60.57 -18.61
C ARG A 527 34.33 59.70 -18.67
N LEU A 528 35.38 60.08 -17.96
CA LEU A 528 36.61 59.28 -17.83
C LEU A 528 36.36 57.92 -17.16
N ALA A 529 35.46 57.83 -16.17
CA ALA A 529 35.05 56.55 -15.60
C ALA A 529 34.22 55.69 -16.58
N VAL A 530 33.36 56.30 -17.40
CA VAL A 530 32.62 55.60 -18.47
C VAL A 530 33.56 55.13 -19.59
N GLU A 531 34.63 55.86 -19.88
CA GLU A 531 35.66 55.42 -20.83
C GLU A 531 36.49 54.27 -20.26
N LYS A 532 36.94 54.34 -19.00
CA LYS A 532 37.53 53.19 -18.29
C LYS A 532 36.58 51.98 -18.23
N LEU A 533 35.27 52.21 -18.07
CA LEU A 533 34.26 51.15 -18.14
C LEU A 533 34.12 50.57 -19.56
N LYS A 534 34.16 51.40 -20.61
CA LYS A 534 34.19 50.97 -22.02
C LYS A 534 35.43 50.12 -22.32
N GLU A 535 36.60 50.45 -21.75
CA GLU A 535 37.80 49.60 -21.83
C GLU A 535 37.57 48.22 -21.17
N THR A 536 36.87 48.18 -20.02
CA THR A 536 36.51 46.91 -19.35
C THR A 536 35.46 46.07 -20.09
N VAL A 537 34.77 46.59 -21.12
CA VAL A 537 33.84 45.80 -21.95
C VAL A 537 34.55 44.62 -22.62
N ASN A 538 35.84 44.73 -22.92
CA ASN A 538 36.65 43.63 -23.47
C ASN A 538 36.89 42.49 -22.47
N ARG A 539 36.70 42.74 -21.16
CA ARG A 539 36.80 41.73 -20.09
C ARG A 539 35.48 40.96 -19.87
N LEU A 540 34.39 41.36 -20.53
CA LEU A 540 33.10 40.69 -20.42
C LEU A 540 33.10 39.32 -21.14
N PRO A 541 32.29 38.34 -20.66
CA PRO A 541 32.15 37.05 -21.33
C PRO A 541 31.60 37.19 -22.76
N LYS A 542 32.12 36.40 -23.71
CA LYS A 542 31.62 36.41 -25.11
C LYS A 542 30.16 35.91 -25.23
N ARG A 543 29.73 35.08 -24.28
CA ARG A 543 28.36 34.57 -24.05
C ARG A 543 28.22 34.36 -22.54
N ARG A 544 27.04 34.55 -21.95
CA ARG A 544 26.80 34.17 -20.53
C ARG A 544 27.03 32.66 -20.40
N GLN A 545 28.14 32.25 -19.79
CA GLN A 545 28.47 30.85 -19.51
C GLN A 545 27.82 30.44 -18.19
N HIS A 546 27.16 29.28 -18.14
CA HIS A 546 26.52 28.77 -16.93
C HIS A 546 27.56 28.13 -16.01
N LEU A 547 27.77 28.73 -14.84
CA LEU A 547 28.68 28.28 -13.77
C LEU A 547 30.07 27.81 -14.26
N PRO A 548 30.87 28.67 -14.94
CA PRO A 548 32.25 28.35 -15.28
C PRO A 548 33.05 27.99 -14.02
N GLY A 549 34.04 27.11 -14.16
CA GLY A 549 34.80 26.57 -13.01
C GLY A 549 34.18 25.34 -12.34
N HIS A 550 32.94 24.97 -12.63
CA HIS A 550 32.28 23.80 -12.01
C HIS A 550 32.22 22.55 -12.94
N PRO A 551 32.24 21.33 -12.37
CA PRO A 551 32.15 20.08 -13.13
C PRO A 551 30.88 19.98 -14.00
N ALA A 552 30.97 19.21 -15.09
CA ALA A 552 29.82 18.98 -15.98
C ALA A 552 28.61 18.34 -15.26
N TRP A 553 28.83 17.45 -14.29
CA TRP A 553 27.74 16.82 -13.53
C TRP A 553 27.01 17.81 -12.61
N TYR A 554 27.73 18.72 -11.94
CA TYR A 554 27.13 19.69 -11.02
C TYR A 554 26.36 20.78 -11.76
N ARG A 555 26.88 21.23 -12.91
CA ARG A 555 26.16 22.16 -13.79
C ARG A 555 24.83 21.59 -14.31
N LYS A 556 24.71 20.27 -14.47
CA LYS A 556 23.44 19.59 -14.81
C LYS A 556 22.43 19.59 -13.64
N LEU A 557 22.87 19.83 -12.39
CA LEU A 557 22.01 19.91 -11.20
C LEU A 557 21.51 21.33 -10.88
N CYS A 558 22.11 22.37 -11.46
CA CYS A 558 21.78 23.76 -11.19
C CYS A 558 20.86 24.33 -12.29
N GLU A 559 19.84 25.10 -11.91
CA GLU A 559 18.96 25.78 -12.86
C GLU A 559 19.72 26.78 -13.74
N LYS A 560 19.29 26.90 -15.00
CA LYS A 560 19.87 27.86 -15.96
C LYS A 560 19.32 29.25 -15.68
N MET A 561 20.24 30.22 -15.60
CA MET A 561 19.98 31.63 -15.27
C MET A 561 19.31 32.43 -16.41
N SER A 562 18.38 31.79 -17.12
CA SER A 562 17.69 32.27 -18.33
C SER A 562 16.17 32.04 -18.30
N GLU A 563 15.65 31.42 -17.23
CA GLU A 563 14.23 31.35 -16.92
C GLU A 563 13.98 32.39 -15.81
N GLU A 564 13.19 33.43 -16.10
CA GLU A 564 13.26 34.70 -15.35
C GLU A 564 12.53 34.70 -13.98
N GLU A 565 11.76 33.66 -13.65
CA GLU A 565 10.97 33.58 -12.41
C GLU A 565 11.33 32.40 -11.48
N SER A 566 12.13 31.43 -11.92
CA SER A 566 12.37 30.15 -11.20
C SER A 566 13.78 29.98 -10.62
N TRP A 567 14.75 30.84 -10.99
CA TRP A 567 16.16 30.56 -10.70
C TRP A 567 16.51 30.55 -9.20
N SER A 568 16.90 29.38 -8.70
CA SER A 568 17.40 29.20 -7.33
C SER A 568 18.91 28.89 -7.28
N PRO A 569 19.67 29.43 -6.29
CA PRO A 569 21.09 29.12 -6.14
C PRO A 569 21.35 27.67 -5.68
N GLY A 570 22.33 27.01 -6.30
CA GLY A 570 22.82 25.67 -5.93
C GLY A 570 22.23 24.55 -6.78
N ALA A 571 22.46 23.30 -6.35
CA ALA A 571 22.05 22.07 -7.04
C ALA A 571 20.54 21.75 -6.94
N SER A 572 19.67 22.71 -7.25
CA SER A 572 18.21 22.67 -7.02
C SER A 572 17.45 21.54 -7.75
N LEU A 573 17.98 21.03 -8.86
CA LEU A 573 17.36 19.96 -9.67
C LEU A 573 17.64 18.54 -9.13
N ILE A 574 18.38 18.40 -8.02
CA ILE A 574 18.72 17.09 -7.46
C ILE A 574 17.47 16.31 -6.99
N SER A 575 17.39 15.03 -7.36
CA SER A 575 16.31 14.14 -6.93
C SER A 575 16.77 12.71 -6.72
N LEU A 576 16.08 11.95 -5.86
CA LEU A 576 16.37 10.53 -5.59
C LEU A 576 16.25 9.61 -6.82
N GLN A 577 15.67 10.07 -7.92
CA GLN A 577 15.58 9.30 -9.16
C GLN A 577 16.88 9.37 -9.99
N MET A 578 17.75 10.34 -9.72
CA MET A 578 19.01 10.49 -10.45
C MET A 578 20.01 9.41 -10.06
N ARG A 579 20.68 8.79 -11.04
CA ARG A 579 21.73 7.79 -10.81
C ARG A 579 22.91 8.33 -9.98
N LEU A 580 23.10 9.64 -9.97
CA LEU A 580 24.16 10.32 -9.22
C LEU A 580 23.88 10.37 -7.70
N THR A 581 22.62 10.43 -7.29
CA THR A 581 22.25 10.68 -5.88
C THR A 581 22.70 9.59 -4.90
N PRO A 582 22.60 8.28 -5.21
CA PRO A 582 23.21 7.23 -4.37
C PRO A 582 24.72 7.38 -4.17
N LYS A 583 25.46 7.89 -5.17
CA LYS A 583 26.91 8.12 -5.09
C LYS A 583 27.24 9.35 -4.25
N LEU A 584 26.50 10.45 -4.42
CA LEU A 584 26.66 11.66 -3.60
C LEU A 584 26.40 11.37 -2.11
N MET A 585 25.38 10.57 -1.80
CA MET A 585 25.09 10.12 -0.44
C MET A 585 26.09 9.07 0.09
N GLY A 586 27.00 8.57 -0.77
CA GLY A 586 27.99 7.55 -0.42
C GLY A 586 27.36 6.26 0.08
N LEU A 587 26.29 5.77 -0.54
CA LEU A 587 25.57 4.60 -0.01
C LEU A 587 26.46 3.36 0.05
N THR A 588 26.32 2.60 1.14
CA THR A 588 27.00 1.33 1.40
C THR A 588 26.02 0.18 1.57
N TRP A 589 26.41 -1.00 1.11
CA TRP A 589 25.73 -2.28 1.34
C TRP A 589 26.66 -3.19 2.14
N ASP A 590 26.28 -3.54 3.39
CA ASP A 590 27.14 -4.27 4.34
C ASP A 590 28.56 -3.66 4.50
N GLY A 591 28.65 -2.33 4.38
CA GLY A 591 29.93 -1.58 4.44
C GLY A 591 30.65 -1.41 3.10
N PHE A 592 30.22 -2.08 2.02
CA PHE A 592 30.80 -1.95 0.68
C PHE A 592 30.14 -0.84 -0.13
N PRO A 593 30.89 -0.01 -0.89
CA PRO A 593 30.32 1.11 -1.65
C PRO A 593 29.44 0.64 -2.81
N LEU A 594 28.28 1.28 -3.00
CA LEU A 594 27.41 1.06 -4.15
C LEU A 594 27.99 1.65 -5.44
N HIS A 595 27.90 0.88 -6.52
CA HIS A 595 28.30 1.27 -7.88
C HIS A 595 27.22 0.87 -8.91
N TYR A 596 27.15 1.57 -10.04
CA TYR A 596 26.17 1.34 -11.09
C TYR A 596 26.88 0.98 -12.40
N THR A 597 26.47 -0.13 -13.02
CA THR A 597 26.98 -0.58 -14.32
C THR A 597 25.82 -0.71 -15.31
N GLU A 598 26.01 -0.32 -16.57
CA GLU A 598 24.91 -0.28 -17.54
C GLU A 598 24.29 -1.67 -17.85
N LYS A 599 25.11 -2.72 -17.86
CA LYS A 599 24.66 -4.11 -18.11
C LYS A 599 23.87 -4.70 -16.94
N HIS A 600 24.39 -4.56 -15.71
CA HIS A 600 23.89 -5.27 -14.53
C HIS A 600 23.08 -4.40 -13.55
N GLY A 601 23.03 -3.09 -13.76
CA GLY A 601 22.36 -2.12 -12.89
C GLY A 601 23.18 -1.83 -11.62
N TRP A 602 22.47 -1.60 -10.50
CA TRP A 602 23.11 -1.33 -9.21
C TRP A 602 23.71 -2.59 -8.56
N GLY A 603 24.92 -2.43 -8.03
CA GLY A 603 25.65 -3.43 -7.25
C GLY A 603 26.58 -2.76 -6.22
N TYR A 604 27.47 -3.54 -5.62
CA TYR A 604 28.48 -3.09 -4.67
C TYR A 604 29.87 -3.67 -5.01
N LEU A 605 30.92 -2.95 -4.60
CA LEU A 605 32.31 -3.29 -4.87
C LEU A 605 32.97 -3.94 -3.65
N VAL A 606 33.47 -5.17 -3.81
CA VAL A 606 34.20 -5.90 -2.77
C VAL A 606 35.70 -5.92 -3.13
N PRO A 607 36.61 -5.41 -2.29
CA PRO A 607 38.04 -5.41 -2.59
C PRO A 607 38.62 -6.83 -2.54
N GLY A 608 39.68 -7.10 -3.32
CA GLY A 608 40.43 -8.36 -3.30
C GLY A 608 40.58 -9.08 -4.64
N ARG A 609 40.33 -8.44 -5.79
CA ARG A 609 40.59 -9.03 -7.12
C ARG A 609 42.03 -8.76 -7.54
N LYS A 610 42.93 -9.72 -7.27
CA LYS A 610 44.36 -9.60 -7.61
C LYS A 610 44.64 -9.66 -9.12
N ASP A 611 43.86 -10.46 -9.84
CA ASP A 611 44.05 -10.77 -11.27
C ASP A 611 44.00 -9.54 -12.20
N ASN A 612 43.35 -8.45 -11.75
CA ASN A 612 43.09 -7.25 -12.54
C ASN A 612 43.95 -6.04 -12.11
N LEU A 613 44.99 -6.28 -11.31
CA LEU A 613 45.95 -5.24 -10.90
C LEU A 613 47.05 -5.09 -11.95
N LYS A 614 46.88 -4.15 -12.88
CA LYS A 614 47.98 -3.72 -13.77
C LYS A 614 49.08 -3.02 -12.98
N PRO A 615 50.37 -3.17 -13.36
CA PRO A 615 51.46 -2.40 -12.77
C PRO A 615 51.24 -0.88 -12.97
N PRO A 616 51.79 -0.04 -12.08
CA PRO A 616 51.48 1.40 -12.05
C PRO A 616 51.96 2.20 -13.28
N GLU A 617 52.75 1.61 -14.17
CA GLU A 617 53.46 2.31 -15.26
C GLU A 617 52.63 2.50 -16.55
N GLU A 618 51.49 1.80 -16.72
CA GLU A 618 50.68 1.85 -17.96
C GLU A 618 49.37 2.65 -17.87
N ASN A 619 49.00 3.17 -16.70
CA ASN A 619 47.66 3.76 -16.49
C ASN A 619 47.64 5.29 -16.68
N THR A 620 47.13 5.75 -17.83
CA THR A 620 46.92 7.18 -18.14
C THR A 620 45.56 7.75 -17.68
N GLY A 621 44.78 6.99 -16.92
CA GLY A 621 43.45 7.38 -16.41
C GLY A 621 43.29 7.17 -14.89
N PRO A 622 42.20 7.68 -14.27
CA PRO A 622 41.96 7.54 -12.84
C PRO A 622 41.74 6.08 -12.45
N VAL A 623 42.64 5.53 -11.63
CA VAL A 623 42.58 4.15 -11.14
C VAL A 623 41.64 4.06 -9.94
N CYS A 624 40.79 3.04 -9.89
CA CYS A 624 39.87 2.82 -8.78
C CYS A 624 40.63 2.70 -7.43
N PRO A 625 40.23 3.46 -6.37
CA PRO A 625 40.94 3.49 -5.10
C PRO A 625 40.60 2.27 -4.22
N HIS A 626 40.98 1.06 -4.66
CA HIS A 626 40.69 -0.20 -3.98
C HIS A 626 41.20 -0.24 -2.52
N ARG A 627 42.31 0.44 -2.21
CA ARG A 627 42.82 0.59 -0.84
C ARG A 627 41.91 1.44 0.06
N THR A 628 41.28 2.47 -0.50
CA THR A 628 40.29 3.30 0.22
C THR A 628 38.98 2.55 0.44
N ILE A 629 38.59 1.69 -0.51
CA ILE A 629 37.45 0.77 -0.33
C ILE A 629 37.73 -0.20 0.83
N GLU A 630 38.94 -0.73 0.92
CA GLU A 630 39.36 -1.60 2.03
C GLU A 630 39.37 -0.85 3.37
N SER A 631 39.84 0.41 3.43
CA SER A 631 39.83 1.19 4.67
C SER A 631 38.41 1.56 5.13
N VAL A 632 37.49 1.90 4.21
CA VAL A 632 36.08 2.15 4.52
C VAL A 632 35.41 0.89 5.09
N TYR A 633 35.67 -0.28 4.50
CA TYR A 633 35.15 -1.55 5.04
C TYR A 633 35.75 -1.88 6.42
N ARG A 634 37.04 -1.60 6.63
CA ARG A 634 37.71 -1.76 7.93
C ARG A 634 37.10 -0.86 9.01
N GLU A 635 36.83 0.41 8.67
CA GLU A 635 36.16 1.35 9.57
C GLU A 635 34.74 0.88 9.93
N TYR A 636 33.97 0.41 8.95
CA TYR A 636 32.64 -0.19 9.19
C TYR A 636 32.71 -1.38 10.16
N CYS A 637 33.69 -2.28 10.00
CA CYS A 637 33.92 -3.39 10.93
C CYS A 637 34.28 -2.91 12.34
N GLU A 638 35.11 -1.88 12.49
CA GLU A 638 35.46 -1.29 13.78
C GLU A 638 34.28 -0.59 14.47
N GLN A 639 33.48 0.17 13.72
CA GLN A 639 32.30 0.88 14.24
C GLN A 639 31.28 -0.13 14.80
N ASN A 640 30.91 -1.16 14.02
CA ASN A 640 30.00 -2.21 14.47
C ASN A 640 30.56 -2.98 15.70
N SER A 641 31.89 -3.21 15.75
CA SER A 641 32.56 -3.84 16.90
C SER A 641 32.50 -2.98 18.18
N LYS A 642 32.54 -1.65 18.04
CA LYS A 642 32.44 -0.68 19.15
C LYS A 642 31.01 -0.53 19.65
N GLU A 643 30.01 -0.55 18.76
CA GLU A 643 28.58 -0.58 19.13
C GLU A 643 28.20 -1.85 19.90
N GLN A 644 28.68 -3.02 19.45
CA GLN A 644 28.48 -4.30 20.16
C GLN A 644 29.02 -4.27 21.60
N ARG A 645 30.17 -3.63 21.85
CA ARG A 645 30.75 -3.52 23.20
C ARG A 645 29.97 -2.59 24.13
N LYS A 646 29.35 -1.52 23.61
CA LYS A 646 28.52 -0.61 24.42
C LYS A 646 27.18 -1.23 24.82
N CYS A 647 26.58 -2.04 23.95
CA CYS A 647 25.29 -2.70 24.20
C CYS A 647 25.35 -3.72 25.37
N LEU A 648 26.53 -4.30 25.63
CA LEU A 648 26.73 -5.32 26.68
C LEU A 648 26.81 -4.76 28.12
N HIS A 649 26.84 -3.44 28.30
CA HIS A 649 27.04 -2.82 29.62
C HIS A 649 25.82 -2.03 30.15
N SER A 650 24.70 -1.99 29.44
CA SER A 650 23.44 -1.44 29.95
C SER A 650 22.58 -2.53 30.59
N SER A 651 22.32 -2.43 31.90
CA SER A 651 21.37 -3.29 32.60
C SER A 651 19.94 -3.11 32.05
N PRO A 652 19.13 -4.17 31.93
CA PRO A 652 17.75 -4.06 31.47
C PRO A 652 16.89 -3.35 32.53
N SER A 653 16.13 -2.34 32.11
CA SER A 653 15.02 -1.79 32.88
C SER A 653 13.72 -2.32 32.27
N ASP A 654 12.85 -2.87 33.10
CA ASP A 654 11.60 -3.53 32.70
C ASP A 654 10.49 -2.55 32.26
N ASP A 655 10.69 -1.78 31.17
CA ASP A 655 9.57 -1.19 30.42
C ASP A 655 9.92 -0.78 28.96
N LEU A 656 10.57 -1.66 28.18
CA LEU A 656 10.77 -1.42 26.74
C LEU A 656 10.40 -2.63 25.88
N MET A 657 9.49 -2.39 24.92
CA MET A 657 9.09 -3.35 23.89
C MET A 657 10.30 -3.79 23.05
N LEU A 658 10.70 -5.05 23.21
CA LEU A 658 11.84 -5.67 22.52
C LEU A 658 11.72 -5.59 20.99
N THR A 659 12.71 -4.96 20.35
CA THR A 659 12.85 -4.87 18.89
C THR A 659 13.67 -6.04 18.31
N ASP A 660 13.47 -6.33 17.02
CA ASP A 660 14.00 -7.53 16.30
C ASP A 660 15.53 -7.73 16.30
N SER A 661 16.31 -6.81 16.85
CA SER A 661 17.79 -6.84 16.84
C SER A 661 18.39 -7.99 17.68
N ALA A 662 17.78 -8.32 18.83
CA ALA A 662 18.36 -9.22 19.83
C ALA A 662 18.53 -10.68 19.36
N VAL A 663 17.75 -11.14 18.36
CA VAL A 663 17.77 -12.52 17.89
C VAL A 663 19.00 -12.81 17.02
N TRP A 664 19.37 -11.89 16.13
CA TRP A 664 20.54 -12.06 15.27
C TRP A 664 21.85 -12.07 16.05
N ALA A 665 21.94 -11.29 17.14
CA ALA A 665 23.07 -11.32 18.06
C ALA A 665 23.30 -12.71 18.68
N LYS A 666 22.23 -13.42 19.08
CA LYS A 666 22.33 -14.78 19.63
C LYS A 666 22.72 -15.85 18.61
N VAL A 667 22.31 -15.73 17.35
CA VAL A 667 22.67 -16.71 16.29
C VAL A 667 24.13 -16.52 15.83
N LEU A 668 24.62 -15.27 15.76
CA LEU A 668 26.05 -14.98 15.57
C LEU A 668 26.92 -15.62 16.66
N PHE A 669 26.45 -15.60 17.91
CA PHE A 669 27.19 -16.08 19.08
C PHE A 669 27.61 -17.55 19.01
N LYS A 670 26.76 -18.45 18.48
CA LYS A 670 27.02 -19.89 18.53
C LYS A 670 27.97 -20.41 17.44
N ASN A 671 28.08 -19.68 16.31
CA ASN A 671 28.96 -20.07 15.19
C ASN A 671 30.33 -19.36 15.21
N ILE A 672 30.45 -18.18 15.85
CA ILE A 672 31.75 -17.48 15.96
C ILE A 672 32.64 -18.13 17.04
N PHE A 673 32.07 -18.56 18.17
CA PHE A 673 32.84 -19.04 19.33
C PHE A 673 33.66 -20.32 19.08
N LEU A 674 33.32 -21.10 18.04
CA LEU A 674 34.04 -22.31 17.63
C LEU A 674 35.22 -22.05 16.67
N LEU A 675 35.42 -20.83 16.19
CA LEU A 675 36.45 -20.49 15.19
C LEU A 675 37.47 -19.44 15.66
N SER A 676 37.35 -18.90 16.88
CA SER A 676 38.14 -17.74 17.34
C SER A 676 39.26 -18.04 18.36
N ASN A 677 39.59 -19.31 18.62
CA ASN A 677 40.64 -19.71 19.59
C ASN A 677 41.95 -20.21 18.94
N VAL A 678 42.36 -19.64 17.80
CA VAL A 678 43.72 -19.82 17.25
C VAL A 678 44.29 -18.45 16.85
N PRO A 679 45.40 -17.98 17.46
CA PRO A 679 46.07 -16.78 17.00
C PRO A 679 46.83 -17.06 15.70
N LEU A 680 46.47 -16.41 14.60
CA LEU A 680 47.21 -16.52 13.34
C LEU A 680 48.50 -15.66 13.40
N PRO A 681 49.67 -16.22 13.06
CA PRO A 681 50.92 -15.47 13.02
C PRO A 681 51.07 -14.65 11.74
N SER A 682 51.92 -13.63 11.81
CA SER A 682 52.35 -12.84 10.65
C SER A 682 53.19 -13.68 9.68
N ALA A 683 52.63 -14.04 8.53
CA ALA A 683 53.39 -14.66 7.45
C ALA A 683 52.90 -14.14 6.08
N THR A 684 53.83 -13.59 5.31
CA THR A 684 53.69 -13.40 3.86
C THR A 684 53.60 -14.77 3.19
N PHE A 685 52.57 -14.99 2.38
CA PHE A 685 52.41 -16.21 1.58
C PHE A 685 52.16 -15.88 0.12
N ASP A 686 53.11 -16.25 -0.71
CA ASP A 686 52.88 -16.51 -2.13
C ASP A 686 52.04 -17.78 -2.28
N LEU A 687 51.07 -17.76 -3.20
CA LEU A 687 50.43 -18.97 -3.67
C LEU A 687 49.89 -18.75 -5.09
N GLU A 688 50.52 -19.41 -6.05
CA GLU A 688 49.97 -19.56 -7.39
C GLU A 688 48.74 -20.49 -7.33
N SER A 689 47.58 -20.04 -7.81
CA SER A 689 46.51 -20.97 -8.20
C SER A 689 45.61 -20.32 -9.25
N LYS A 690 45.39 -21.01 -10.37
CA LYS A 690 44.58 -20.52 -11.50
C LYS A 690 43.09 -20.66 -11.18
N GLY A 691 42.36 -19.54 -11.20
CA GLY A 691 40.91 -19.49 -11.35
C GLY A 691 40.08 -20.04 -10.19
N SER A 692 39.70 -19.16 -9.25
CA SER A 692 38.72 -19.48 -8.21
C SER A 692 37.78 -18.29 -7.92
N PRO A 693 36.52 -18.54 -7.48
CA PRO A 693 35.58 -17.49 -7.10
C PRO A 693 36.05 -16.73 -5.86
N CYS A 694 35.46 -15.56 -5.60
CA CYS A 694 35.75 -14.76 -4.40
C CYS A 694 35.33 -15.52 -3.12
N HIS A 695 36.26 -16.23 -2.50
CA HIS A 695 36.02 -17.02 -1.26
C HIS A 695 35.64 -16.16 -0.04
N TYR A 696 35.79 -14.84 -0.11
CA TYR A 696 35.64 -13.92 1.03
C TYR A 696 34.22 -13.31 1.15
N HIS A 697 33.40 -13.34 0.08
CA HIS A 697 32.09 -12.67 0.09
C HIS A 697 30.99 -13.49 -0.60
N HIS A 698 29.87 -13.68 0.11
CA HIS A 698 28.70 -14.40 -0.38
C HIS A 698 27.64 -13.41 -0.89
N GLY A 699 27.37 -13.42 -2.19
CA GLY A 699 26.42 -12.50 -2.83
C GLY A 699 26.03 -12.90 -4.25
N ASN A 700 25.21 -12.09 -4.92
CA ASN A 700 24.79 -12.33 -6.31
C ASN A 700 25.90 -11.86 -7.29
N GLY A 701 26.84 -12.76 -7.58
CA GLY A 701 28.08 -12.51 -8.31
C GLY A 701 29.15 -13.55 -7.90
N PRO A 702 30.44 -13.33 -8.21
CA PRO A 702 31.00 -12.16 -8.88
C PRO A 702 30.71 -12.13 -10.39
N TYR A 703 30.51 -10.93 -10.95
CA TYR A 703 30.37 -10.72 -12.39
C TYR A 703 31.73 -10.32 -13.00
N ASN A 704 32.42 -11.28 -13.60
CA ASN A 704 33.79 -11.10 -14.09
C ASN A 704 33.92 -10.12 -15.26
N ASP A 705 32.83 -9.83 -15.97
CA ASP A 705 32.75 -8.87 -17.09
C ASP A 705 32.78 -7.39 -16.65
N VAL A 706 32.68 -7.13 -15.35
CA VAL A 706 32.94 -5.82 -14.75
C VAL A 706 34.39 -5.79 -14.27
N ASP A 707 35.27 -5.27 -15.12
CA ASP A 707 36.71 -5.13 -14.86
C ASP A 707 37.00 -3.80 -14.14
N ILE A 708 36.94 -3.82 -12.81
CA ILE A 708 37.37 -2.71 -11.96
C ILE A 708 38.64 -3.14 -11.23
N PRO A 709 39.78 -2.42 -11.38
CA PRO A 709 41.05 -2.80 -10.77
C PRO A 709 40.94 -3.03 -9.26
N GLY A 710 41.41 -4.20 -8.80
CA GLY A 710 41.43 -4.58 -7.38
C GLY A 710 40.08 -5.00 -6.79
N CYS A 711 38.95 -4.90 -7.51
CA CYS A 711 37.60 -5.12 -6.95
C CYS A 711 36.78 -6.18 -7.70
N TRP A 712 35.88 -6.84 -6.97
CA TRP A 712 34.83 -7.71 -7.48
C TRP A 712 33.47 -6.98 -7.46
N PHE A 713 32.68 -7.09 -8.52
CA PHE A 713 31.33 -6.54 -8.58
C PHE A 713 30.28 -7.60 -8.24
N PHE A 714 29.40 -7.27 -7.30
CA PHE A 714 28.22 -8.06 -6.94
C PHE A 714 26.95 -7.24 -7.13
N LYS A 715 25.94 -7.83 -7.76
CA LYS A 715 24.68 -7.16 -8.10
C LYS A 715 23.72 -7.14 -6.89
N LEU A 716 22.95 -6.06 -6.72
CA LEU A 716 21.93 -6.01 -5.68
C LEU A 716 20.80 -7.04 -5.93
N PRO A 717 20.25 -7.69 -4.88
CA PRO A 717 19.16 -8.65 -5.02
C PRO A 717 17.88 -7.94 -5.49
N HIS A 718 17.15 -8.54 -6.43
CA HIS A 718 15.90 -8.00 -6.96
C HIS A 718 14.71 -8.91 -6.58
N LYS A 719 13.57 -8.30 -6.20
CA LYS A 719 12.39 -9.02 -5.69
C LYS A 719 11.83 -10.10 -6.63
N ASP A 720 11.93 -9.86 -7.93
CA ASP A 720 11.43 -10.79 -8.96
C ASP A 720 12.45 -11.85 -9.39
N GLY A 721 13.70 -11.76 -8.90
CA GLY A 721 14.79 -12.70 -9.18
C GLY A 721 16.07 -12.01 -9.65
N ASN A 722 17.21 -12.64 -9.38
CA ASN A 722 18.57 -12.08 -9.55
C ASN A 722 18.94 -11.66 -10.99
N HIS A 723 18.23 -12.16 -12.00
CA HIS A 723 18.41 -11.76 -13.40
C HIS A 723 17.95 -10.32 -13.67
N ASN A 724 16.93 -9.83 -12.94
CA ASN A 724 16.40 -8.48 -13.13
C ASN A 724 17.29 -7.41 -12.48
N ASN A 725 17.43 -6.25 -13.13
CA ASN A 725 18.28 -5.16 -12.67
C ASN A 725 17.53 -4.27 -11.68
N VAL A 726 18.19 -3.90 -10.58
CA VAL A 726 17.68 -2.89 -9.64
C VAL A 726 17.77 -1.52 -10.30
N GLY A 727 16.64 -0.80 -10.38
CA GLY A 727 16.57 0.55 -10.96
C GLY A 727 17.02 1.67 -10.02
N SER A 728 16.59 1.62 -8.75
CA SER A 728 16.96 2.60 -7.72
C SER A 728 17.08 1.93 -6.34
N PRO A 729 18.12 2.23 -5.55
CA PRO A 729 18.27 1.71 -4.18
C PRO A 729 17.30 2.37 -3.18
N PHE A 730 16.62 3.45 -3.56
CA PHE A 730 15.61 4.12 -2.72
C PHE A 730 14.19 3.55 -2.88
N SER A 731 14.04 2.40 -3.56
CA SER A 731 12.74 1.77 -3.81
C SER A 731 12.12 1.22 -2.52
N LYS A 732 10.80 0.99 -2.55
CA LYS A 732 10.05 0.40 -1.42
C LYS A 732 10.65 -0.93 -0.95
N ASP A 733 11.23 -1.70 -1.87
CA ASP A 733 11.75 -3.05 -1.60
C ASP A 733 13.02 -3.03 -0.73
N PHE A 734 13.75 -1.90 -0.68
CA PHE A 734 14.96 -1.72 0.14
C PHE A 734 14.72 -1.01 1.47
N LEU A 735 13.48 -0.58 1.79
CA LEU A 735 13.19 0.11 3.06
C LEU A 735 13.47 -0.79 4.28
N SER A 736 13.19 -2.10 4.20
CA SER A 736 13.59 -3.06 5.24
C SER A 736 15.11 -3.22 5.35
N LYS A 737 15.83 -3.05 4.24
CA LYS A 737 17.30 -3.06 4.19
C LYS A 737 17.95 -1.80 4.73
N MET A 738 17.17 -0.73 4.87
CA MET A 738 17.57 0.46 5.64
C MET A 738 17.27 0.27 7.13
N GLU A 739 16.18 -0.43 7.48
CA GLU A 739 15.80 -0.77 8.87
C GLU A 739 16.72 -1.80 9.52
N ASP A 740 17.16 -2.85 8.79
CA ASP A 740 18.13 -3.84 9.28
C ASP A 740 19.59 -3.34 9.26
N GLY A 741 19.82 -2.15 8.71
CA GLY A 741 21.14 -1.51 8.64
C GLY A 741 22.10 -2.14 7.62
N THR A 742 21.63 -2.98 6.68
CA THR A 742 22.42 -3.44 5.53
C THR A 742 22.74 -2.28 4.57
N LEU A 743 21.77 -1.42 4.28
CA LEU A 743 21.89 -0.24 3.41
C LEU A 743 22.01 1.02 4.27
N ARG A 744 23.21 1.61 4.33
CA ARG A 744 23.52 2.84 5.10
C ARG A 744 24.10 3.94 4.21
N ALA A 745 24.13 5.17 4.70
CA ALA A 745 24.99 6.21 4.13
C ALA A 745 26.41 6.04 4.70
N GLY A 746 27.42 5.92 3.83
CA GLY A 746 28.83 5.73 4.21
C GLY A 746 29.59 7.04 4.44
N ARG A 747 29.09 8.19 3.94
CA ARG A 747 29.61 9.49 4.36
C ARG A 747 29.10 9.79 5.77
N GLY A 748 29.99 9.92 6.75
CA GLY A 748 29.69 10.17 8.17
C GLY A 748 29.05 11.53 8.51
N GLY A 749 28.39 12.18 7.55
CA GLY A 749 27.63 13.42 7.74
C GLY A 749 26.15 13.15 8.01
N THR A 750 25.57 13.90 8.95
CA THR A 750 24.15 13.80 9.33
C THR A 750 23.19 13.92 8.14
N ASN A 751 23.53 14.75 7.14
CA ASN A 751 22.69 15.05 5.99
C ASN A 751 22.32 13.83 5.13
N ALA A 752 23.23 12.88 4.93
CA ALA A 752 22.98 11.71 4.08
C ALA A 752 22.09 10.67 4.78
N THR A 753 22.35 10.40 6.06
CA THR A 753 21.50 9.56 6.91
C THR A 753 20.11 10.19 7.07
N ARG A 754 20.03 11.51 7.30
CA ARG A 754 18.77 12.24 7.42
C ARG A 754 17.96 12.18 6.12
N ALA A 755 18.57 12.33 4.95
CA ALA A 755 17.88 12.19 3.68
C ALA A 755 17.34 10.75 3.43
N LEU A 756 18.04 9.72 3.93
CA LEU A 756 17.53 8.33 3.93
C LEU A 756 16.31 8.17 4.85
N GLU A 757 16.38 8.66 6.09
CA GLU A 757 15.25 8.67 7.03
C GLU A 757 14.03 9.38 6.45
N ILE A 758 14.22 10.57 5.86
CA ILE A 758 13.15 11.33 5.24
C ILE A 758 12.51 10.54 4.09
N ASN A 759 13.32 9.93 3.18
CA ASN A 759 12.77 9.09 2.11
C ASN A 759 11.92 7.93 2.67
N LYS A 760 12.32 7.33 3.80
CA LYS A 760 11.53 6.32 4.49
C LYS A 760 10.20 6.90 5.01
N MET A 761 10.23 8.05 5.68
CA MET A 761 9.05 8.72 6.23
C MET A 761 8.01 9.10 5.16
N ILE A 762 8.45 9.64 4.02
CA ILE A 762 7.57 10.07 2.92
C ILE A 762 7.15 8.94 1.97
N SER A 763 7.78 7.77 2.04
CA SER A 763 7.55 6.68 1.09
C SER A 763 6.15 6.08 1.16
N PHE A 764 5.44 6.20 2.28
CA PHE A 764 4.02 5.83 2.34
C PHE A 764 3.16 6.86 1.59
N TRP A 765 3.19 8.13 2.04
CA TRP A 765 2.40 9.22 1.46
C TRP A 765 2.62 9.36 -0.05
N ARG A 766 3.87 9.34 -0.54
CA ARG A 766 4.21 9.42 -1.98
C ARG A 766 3.45 8.39 -2.84
N ASN A 767 3.16 7.21 -2.29
CA ASN A 767 2.49 6.12 -2.99
C ASN A 767 0.98 6.05 -2.70
N ALA A 768 0.51 6.64 -1.59
CA ALA A 768 -0.87 6.54 -1.12
C ALA A 768 -1.69 7.81 -1.38
N HIS A 769 -1.08 9.00 -1.25
CA HIS A 769 -1.69 10.33 -1.37
C HIS A 769 -2.74 10.40 -2.47
N LYS A 770 -2.37 10.11 -3.74
CA LYS A 770 -3.30 10.20 -4.88
C LYS A 770 -4.57 9.34 -4.75
N ARG A 771 -4.53 8.21 -4.03
CA ARG A 771 -5.70 7.34 -3.79
C ARG A 771 -6.54 7.80 -2.60
N ILE A 772 -5.90 8.47 -1.63
CA ILE A 772 -6.55 9.03 -0.44
C ILE A 772 -7.22 10.36 -0.81
N SER A 773 -6.53 11.24 -1.54
CA SER A 773 -7.03 12.54 -2.00
C SER A 773 -8.12 12.43 -3.08
N SER A 774 -8.23 11.29 -3.77
CA SER A 774 -9.28 11.04 -4.76
C SER A 774 -10.58 10.50 -4.14
N GLN A 775 -10.62 10.24 -2.83
CA GLN A 775 -11.83 9.75 -2.16
C GLN A 775 -12.89 10.85 -2.14
N THR A 776 -14.06 10.57 -2.71
CA THR A 776 -15.21 11.48 -2.66
C THR A 776 -15.74 11.56 -1.22
N VAL A 777 -15.72 12.77 -0.64
CA VAL A 777 -16.26 13.06 0.69
C VAL A 777 -17.50 13.92 0.53
N LEU A 778 -18.61 13.49 1.14
CA LEU A 778 -19.81 14.31 1.21
C LEU A 778 -20.07 14.78 2.64
N TRP A 779 -20.25 16.08 2.80
CA TRP A 779 -20.57 16.72 4.09
C TRP A 779 -22.08 16.87 4.26
N LEU A 780 -22.60 16.40 5.39
CA LEU A 780 -24.02 16.44 5.73
C LEU A 780 -24.33 17.72 6.50
N ARG A 781 -25.45 18.38 6.17
CA ARG A 781 -25.94 19.56 6.88
C ARG A 781 -26.65 19.16 8.16
N LYS A 782 -26.73 20.07 9.14
CA LYS A 782 -27.42 19.84 10.43
C LYS A 782 -28.87 19.32 10.29
N GLY A 783 -29.61 19.72 9.25
CA GLY A 783 -30.96 19.22 8.97
C GLY A 783 -31.04 17.82 8.36
N GLU A 784 -29.91 17.28 7.88
CA GLU A 784 -29.80 15.98 7.20
C GLU A 784 -29.30 14.89 8.18
N LEU A 785 -28.62 15.30 9.26
CA LEU A 785 -28.17 14.41 10.34
C LEU A 785 -29.33 13.88 11.19
N PRO A 786 -29.25 12.64 11.71
CA PRO A 786 -30.26 12.10 12.62
C PRO A 786 -30.39 12.91 13.92
N HIS A 787 -31.62 13.12 14.38
CA HIS A 787 -31.95 13.89 15.58
C HIS A 787 -31.25 13.43 16.88
N ALA A 788 -30.82 12.17 16.94
CA ALA A 788 -30.03 11.63 18.05
C ALA A 788 -28.61 12.20 18.12
N VAL A 789 -28.01 12.53 16.97
CA VAL A 789 -26.68 13.13 16.86
C VAL A 789 -26.76 14.61 17.28
N ASN A 790 -27.68 15.37 16.66
CA ASN A 790 -27.85 16.82 16.90
C ASN A 790 -28.23 17.20 18.34
N ARG A 791 -28.66 16.22 19.16
CA ARG A 791 -29.00 16.41 20.58
C ARG A 791 -27.94 15.86 21.54
N HIS A 792 -26.86 15.27 21.02
CA HIS A 792 -25.78 14.76 21.85
C HIS A 792 -24.99 15.92 22.48
N LYS A 793 -24.47 15.73 23.69
CA LYS A 793 -23.73 16.79 24.42
C LYS A 793 -22.44 17.20 23.71
N ASP A 794 -21.80 16.24 23.07
CA ASP A 794 -20.52 16.40 22.35
C ASP A 794 -20.72 16.72 20.84
N PHE A 795 -21.91 17.18 20.45
CA PHE A 795 -22.18 17.63 19.08
C PHE A 795 -21.63 19.05 18.88
N ASP A 796 -20.77 19.20 17.88
CA ASP A 796 -20.16 20.48 17.49
C ASP A 796 -20.97 21.11 16.36
N ASP A 797 -21.63 22.24 16.65
CA ASP A 797 -22.46 22.96 15.68
C ASP A 797 -21.65 23.65 14.56
N GLU A 798 -20.36 23.92 14.81
CA GLU A 798 -19.42 24.41 13.79
C GLU A 798 -18.70 23.26 13.08
N GLY A 799 -18.79 22.05 13.63
CA GLY A 799 -18.12 20.84 13.16
C GLY A 799 -18.74 20.28 11.87
N GLN A 800 -17.88 19.89 10.93
CA GLN A 800 -18.30 19.16 9.73
C GLN A 800 -18.39 17.65 10.01
N TYR A 801 -19.53 17.06 9.67
CA TYR A 801 -19.78 15.61 9.71
C TYR A 801 -20.15 15.14 8.31
N GLY A 802 -19.61 13.99 7.88
CA GLY A 802 -19.75 13.51 6.52
C GLY A 802 -19.50 12.02 6.39
N ALA A 803 -19.45 11.54 5.16
CA ALA A 803 -19.16 10.15 4.86
C ALA A 803 -18.40 9.98 3.55
N ILE A 804 -17.67 8.87 3.49
CA ILE A 804 -17.03 8.32 2.29
C ILE A 804 -17.71 6.99 1.99
N LEU A 805 -18.09 6.78 0.74
CA LEU A 805 -18.58 5.49 0.25
C LEU A 805 -17.43 4.79 -0.50
N PRO A 806 -16.75 3.80 0.11
CA PRO A 806 -15.66 3.11 -0.56
C PRO A 806 -16.19 2.28 -1.75
N GLN A 807 -15.50 2.37 -2.88
CA GLN A 807 -15.86 1.67 -4.12
C GLN A 807 -15.44 0.19 -4.04
N VAL A 808 -16.17 -0.58 -3.22
CA VAL A 808 -15.89 -1.99 -2.94
C VAL A 808 -16.49 -2.90 -4.02
N ILE A 809 -15.62 -3.56 -4.77
CA ILE A 809 -15.99 -4.67 -5.67
C ILE A 809 -16.16 -5.92 -4.80
N THR A 810 -17.39 -6.39 -4.61
CA THR A 810 -17.74 -7.41 -3.60
C THR A 810 -17.02 -8.74 -3.82
N ALA A 811 -16.84 -9.17 -5.07
CA ALA A 811 -16.05 -10.35 -5.45
C ALA A 811 -14.99 -10.00 -6.51
N GLY A 812 -14.10 -9.04 -6.20
CA GLY A 812 -13.09 -8.54 -7.14
C GLY A 812 -11.91 -9.48 -7.45
N THR A 813 -11.79 -10.63 -6.74
CA THR A 813 -10.78 -11.66 -7.01
C THR A 813 -11.40 -13.01 -7.38
N VAL A 814 -10.62 -13.90 -8.00
CA VAL A 814 -11.02 -15.32 -8.21
C VAL A 814 -11.28 -16.05 -6.88
N THR A 815 -10.64 -15.62 -5.79
CA THR A 815 -10.92 -16.09 -4.42
C THR A 815 -12.16 -15.45 -3.80
N ARG A 816 -12.94 -14.68 -4.58
CA ARG A 816 -14.18 -13.97 -4.19
C ARG A 816 -13.99 -13.01 -3.00
N ARG A 817 -12.75 -12.53 -2.77
CA ARG A 817 -12.48 -11.49 -1.78
C ARG A 817 -12.88 -10.14 -2.36
N ALA A 818 -13.37 -9.27 -1.48
CA ALA A 818 -13.61 -7.88 -1.83
C ALA A 818 -12.31 -7.18 -2.26
N VAL A 819 -12.42 -6.28 -3.22
CA VAL A 819 -11.30 -5.44 -3.68
C VAL A 819 -11.70 -3.99 -3.62
N GLU A 820 -10.88 -3.20 -2.93
CA GLU A 820 -10.89 -1.74 -2.98
C GLU A 820 -9.43 -1.26 -2.79
N PRO A 821 -8.91 -0.28 -3.56
CA PRO A 821 -7.48 0.04 -3.58
C PRO A 821 -6.89 0.82 -2.39
N THR A 822 -7.68 1.28 -1.42
CA THR A 822 -7.30 2.33 -0.46
C THR A 822 -7.50 1.88 0.99
N TRP A 823 -8.75 1.57 1.35
CA TRP A 823 -9.25 1.14 2.65
C TRP A 823 -8.98 -0.35 2.89
N LEU A 824 -9.26 -1.21 1.91
CA LEU A 824 -8.96 -2.65 2.04
C LEU A 824 -7.45 -2.96 1.90
N THR A 825 -6.63 -1.98 1.47
CA THR A 825 -5.16 -2.06 1.50
C THR A 825 -4.52 -1.21 2.61
N ALA A 826 -5.31 -0.56 3.46
CA ALA A 826 -4.82 0.35 4.49
C ALA A 826 -3.92 -0.37 5.49
N SER A 827 -2.66 0.07 5.58
CA SER A 827 -1.73 -0.42 6.59
C SER A 827 -2.12 0.07 7.98
N ASN A 828 -1.60 -0.58 9.01
CA ASN A 828 -1.67 -0.05 10.36
C ASN A 828 -0.72 1.15 10.52
N ALA A 829 -1.10 2.05 11.42
CA ALA A 829 -0.34 3.21 11.87
C ALA A 829 1.13 2.86 12.18
N ARG A 830 2.06 3.72 11.75
CA ARG A 830 3.46 3.67 12.15
C ARG A 830 4.02 5.09 12.33
N ARG A 831 4.56 5.36 13.51
CA ARG A 831 5.17 6.66 13.88
C ARG A 831 6.28 7.13 12.95
N ASP A 832 6.89 6.23 12.18
CA ASP A 832 7.97 6.50 11.24
C ASP A 832 7.50 6.81 9.80
N ARG A 833 6.18 6.97 9.56
CA ARG A 833 5.60 7.16 8.22
C ARG A 833 4.45 8.17 8.21
N VAL A 834 4.60 9.23 7.41
CA VAL A 834 3.59 10.28 7.21
C VAL A 834 2.33 9.68 6.56
N GLY A 835 1.15 10.07 7.09
CA GLY A 835 -0.15 9.60 6.61
C GLY A 835 -0.44 8.12 6.87
N SER A 836 0.30 7.43 7.74
CA SER A 836 0.00 6.02 8.06
C SER A 836 -1.23 5.85 8.98
N GLU A 837 -1.70 6.93 9.60
CA GLU A 837 -2.84 6.99 10.53
C GLU A 837 -4.22 6.95 9.83
N LEU A 838 -4.29 6.68 8.53
CA LEU A 838 -5.52 6.73 7.69
C LEU A 838 -6.75 6.09 8.34
N LYS A 839 -6.59 4.94 9.00
CA LYS A 839 -7.70 4.22 9.66
C LYS A 839 -8.34 5.01 10.81
N ALA A 840 -7.56 5.83 11.52
CA ALA A 840 -8.04 6.64 12.64
C ALA A 840 -8.88 7.85 12.20
N MET A 841 -8.91 8.16 10.90
CA MET A 841 -9.74 9.23 10.34
C MET A 841 -11.19 8.80 10.07
N VAL A 842 -11.48 7.50 10.12
CA VAL A 842 -12.85 6.98 10.13
C VAL A 842 -13.41 7.21 11.54
N GLN A 843 -14.25 8.24 11.68
CA GLN A 843 -14.74 8.72 12.97
C GLN A 843 -16.25 8.87 12.91
N VAL A 844 -16.94 8.13 13.79
CA VAL A 844 -18.39 8.17 13.95
C VAL A 844 -18.86 9.50 14.55
N PRO A 845 -20.04 9.98 14.17
CA PRO A 845 -20.65 11.15 14.81
C PRO A 845 -21.08 10.83 16.26
N PRO A 846 -21.23 11.85 17.12
CA PRO A 846 -21.65 11.67 18.52
C PRO A 846 -22.92 10.83 18.67
N GLY A 847 -22.94 9.96 19.68
CA GLY A 847 -24.01 8.99 19.93
C GLY A 847 -23.88 7.66 19.15
N TYR A 848 -22.91 7.53 18.24
CA TYR A 848 -22.62 6.29 17.52
C TYR A 848 -21.23 5.74 17.90
N HIS A 849 -21.06 4.42 17.79
CA HIS A 849 -19.81 3.71 18.07
C HIS A 849 -19.56 2.64 16.98
N LEU A 850 -18.31 2.46 16.57
CA LEU A 850 -17.91 1.35 15.72
C LEU A 850 -17.59 0.15 16.60
N VAL A 851 -18.27 -0.97 16.36
CA VAL A 851 -17.99 -2.26 17.02
C VAL A 851 -17.46 -3.20 15.96
N GLY A 852 -16.29 -3.78 16.21
CA GLY A 852 -15.65 -4.76 15.34
C GLY A 852 -14.81 -5.74 16.15
N ALA A 853 -14.61 -6.93 15.59
CA ALA A 853 -13.73 -7.96 16.13
C ALA A 853 -12.84 -8.46 14.99
N ASP A 854 -11.53 -8.60 15.27
CA ASP A 854 -10.60 -9.25 14.35
C ASP A 854 -10.45 -10.72 14.77
N VAL A 855 -10.47 -11.64 13.80
CA VAL A 855 -10.34 -13.07 14.06
C VAL A 855 -8.92 -13.49 13.73
N ASP A 856 -8.09 -13.50 14.77
CA ASP A 856 -6.69 -13.86 14.70
C ASP A 856 -6.50 -15.16 13.90
N SER A 857 -5.72 -15.08 12.84
CA SER A 857 -5.28 -16.26 12.08
C SER A 857 -6.41 -17.13 11.48
N GLN A 858 -7.57 -16.55 11.16
CA GLN A 858 -8.73 -17.30 10.59
C GLN A 858 -8.37 -18.28 9.45
N GLU A 859 -7.43 -17.91 8.57
CA GLU A 859 -6.99 -18.74 7.44
C GLU A 859 -6.19 -19.98 7.90
N LEU A 860 -5.41 -19.84 8.97
CA LEU A 860 -4.66 -20.94 9.60
C LEU A 860 -5.63 -21.88 10.32
N TRP A 861 -6.65 -21.36 11.00
CA TRP A 861 -7.70 -22.15 11.63
C TRP A 861 -8.48 -22.99 10.61
N ILE A 862 -8.91 -22.40 9.49
CA ILE A 862 -9.61 -23.14 8.43
C ILE A 862 -8.71 -24.24 7.84
N ALA A 863 -7.44 -23.93 7.56
CA ALA A 863 -6.48 -24.93 7.07
C ALA A 863 -6.23 -26.05 8.09
N ALA A 864 -6.26 -25.74 9.39
CA ALA A 864 -6.09 -26.73 10.46
C ALA A 864 -7.29 -27.68 10.52
N VAL A 865 -8.50 -27.14 10.65
CA VAL A 865 -9.73 -27.93 10.72
C VAL A 865 -9.90 -28.84 9.50
N LEU A 866 -9.57 -28.36 8.29
CA LEU A 866 -9.60 -29.18 7.08
C LEU A 866 -8.62 -30.36 7.12
N GLY A 867 -7.39 -30.15 7.62
CA GLY A 867 -6.45 -31.25 7.84
C GLY A 867 -6.97 -32.22 8.89
N GLU A 868 -7.38 -31.72 10.05
CA GLU A 868 -7.77 -32.51 11.21
C GLU A 868 -9.00 -33.38 10.96
N ALA A 869 -9.97 -32.89 10.16
CA ALA A 869 -11.11 -33.66 9.68
C ALA A 869 -10.69 -34.91 8.89
N HIS A 870 -9.62 -34.82 8.08
CA HIS A 870 -9.08 -35.96 7.33
C HIS A 870 -8.10 -36.83 8.12
N PHE A 871 -7.47 -36.31 9.18
CA PHE A 871 -6.52 -37.09 9.98
C PHE A 871 -7.22 -37.94 11.03
N ALA A 872 -8.03 -37.35 11.90
CA ALA A 872 -8.62 -38.04 13.06
C ALA A 872 -10.01 -37.51 13.48
N GLY A 873 -10.56 -36.51 12.80
CA GLY A 873 -11.87 -35.92 13.14
C GLY A 873 -11.88 -35.11 14.45
N MET A 874 -10.71 -34.85 15.06
CA MET A 874 -10.58 -34.21 16.37
C MET A 874 -9.83 -32.89 16.30
N HIS A 875 -10.32 -31.88 17.03
CA HIS A 875 -9.66 -30.58 17.12
C HIS A 875 -8.30 -30.71 17.84
N GLY A 876 -7.24 -30.17 17.24
CA GLY A 876 -5.86 -30.23 17.69
C GLY A 876 -5.21 -31.62 17.66
N CYS A 877 -5.75 -32.57 16.88
CA CYS A 877 -5.09 -33.86 16.64
C CYS A 877 -3.78 -33.76 15.85
N THR A 878 -3.59 -32.68 15.10
CA THR A 878 -2.37 -32.42 14.34
C THR A 878 -1.48 -31.43 15.08
N ALA A 879 -0.17 -31.54 14.91
CA ALA A 879 0.77 -30.56 15.44
C ALA A 879 0.46 -29.12 14.95
N PHE A 880 -0.09 -28.98 13.74
CA PHE A 880 -0.49 -27.70 13.16
C PHE A 880 -1.70 -27.09 13.87
N GLY A 881 -2.81 -27.84 14.02
CA GLY A 881 -3.98 -27.36 14.75
C GLY A 881 -3.70 -27.14 16.24
N TRP A 882 -2.89 -27.98 16.87
CA TRP A 882 -2.44 -27.76 18.25
C TRP A 882 -1.67 -26.44 18.42
N MET A 883 -0.68 -26.16 17.54
CA MET A 883 0.04 -24.87 17.54
C MET A 883 -0.85 -23.66 17.24
N THR A 884 -2.00 -23.85 16.61
CA THR A 884 -2.98 -22.80 16.28
C THR A 884 -4.00 -22.57 17.41
N LEU A 885 -4.41 -23.61 18.13
CA LEU A 885 -5.39 -23.55 19.22
C LEU A 885 -4.76 -23.26 20.59
N GLN A 886 -3.57 -23.81 20.87
CA GLN A 886 -2.91 -23.73 22.19
C GLN A 886 -1.52 -23.10 22.16
N GLY A 887 -0.95 -22.84 20.99
CA GLY A 887 0.37 -22.24 20.84
C GLY A 887 0.44 -20.82 21.38
N LYS A 888 1.41 -20.54 22.25
CA LYS A 888 1.64 -19.22 22.87
C LYS A 888 2.92 -18.60 22.32
N LYS A 889 2.84 -17.31 21.97
CA LYS A 889 4.00 -16.48 21.59
C LYS A 889 5.04 -16.40 22.72
N SER A 890 4.61 -16.31 23.97
CA SER A 890 5.50 -16.21 25.14
C SER A 890 6.32 -17.47 25.41
N GLN A 891 5.78 -18.65 25.07
CA GLN A 891 6.46 -19.94 25.24
C GLN A 891 7.17 -20.42 23.95
N GLY A 892 7.12 -19.65 22.87
CA GLY A 892 7.63 -20.06 21.55
C GLY A 892 6.90 -21.26 20.94
N THR A 893 5.72 -21.62 21.46
CA THR A 893 4.93 -22.79 21.03
C THR A 893 3.96 -22.48 19.89
N ASP A 894 3.78 -21.20 19.53
CA ASP A 894 3.01 -20.82 18.35
C ASP A 894 3.74 -21.17 17.04
N LEU A 895 2.95 -21.46 16.00
CA LEU A 895 3.42 -21.88 14.68
C LEU A 895 4.50 -20.94 14.09
N HIS A 896 4.38 -19.62 14.32
CA HIS A 896 5.35 -18.67 13.76
C HIS A 896 6.68 -18.68 14.50
N SER A 897 6.68 -18.83 15.83
CA SER A 897 7.92 -18.93 16.60
C SER A 897 8.62 -20.28 16.37
N ARG A 898 7.89 -21.40 16.34
CA ARG A 898 8.46 -22.72 15.98
C ARG A 898 9.10 -22.71 14.58
N THR A 899 8.46 -22.11 13.56
CA THR A 899 9.08 -21.95 12.23
C THR A 899 10.28 -21.00 12.26
N ALA A 900 10.21 -19.92 13.04
CA ALA A 900 11.30 -18.95 13.18
C ALA A 900 12.57 -19.58 13.78
N ASP A 901 12.41 -20.33 14.87
CA ASP A 901 13.50 -21.02 15.56
C ASP A 901 14.12 -22.13 14.71
N ALA A 902 13.30 -22.94 14.03
CA ALA A 902 13.77 -24.03 13.17
C ALA A 902 14.62 -23.55 11.98
N VAL A 903 14.37 -22.33 11.48
CA VAL A 903 15.05 -21.78 10.29
C VAL A 903 16.11 -20.73 10.66
N GLY A 904 16.05 -20.16 11.88
CA GLY A 904 16.88 -19.06 12.34
C GLY A 904 16.54 -17.75 11.64
N ILE A 905 15.27 -17.33 11.71
CA ILE A 905 14.74 -16.07 11.15
C ILE A 905 13.87 -15.35 12.18
N SER A 906 13.46 -14.10 11.94
CA SER A 906 12.51 -13.41 12.82
C SER A 906 11.08 -13.96 12.65
N ARG A 907 10.26 -13.78 13.69
CA ARG A 907 8.87 -14.26 13.71
C ARG A 907 8.00 -13.65 12.62
N GLU A 908 8.19 -12.36 12.29
CA GLU A 908 7.43 -11.71 11.22
C GLU A 908 7.82 -12.22 9.83
N HIS A 909 9.10 -12.57 9.60
CA HIS A 909 9.50 -13.29 8.38
C HIS A 909 8.88 -14.70 8.33
N ALA A 910 8.89 -15.44 9.46
CA ALA A 910 8.24 -16.75 9.57
C ALA A 910 6.71 -16.68 9.36
N LYS A 911 6.06 -15.56 9.71
CA LYS A 911 4.66 -15.29 9.35
C LYS A 911 4.48 -15.27 7.83
N VAL A 912 5.28 -14.48 7.10
CA VAL A 912 5.22 -14.44 5.63
C VAL A 912 5.45 -15.83 5.01
N PHE A 913 6.38 -16.63 5.53
CA PHE A 913 6.58 -18.02 5.07
C PHE A 913 5.37 -18.92 5.29
N ASN A 914 4.83 -18.97 6.52
CA ASN A 914 3.74 -19.87 6.86
C ASN A 914 2.48 -19.56 6.03
N TYR A 915 2.14 -18.28 5.85
CA TYR A 915 1.03 -17.89 4.97
C TYR A 915 1.33 -18.21 3.50
N GLY A 916 2.50 -17.83 2.98
CA GLY A 916 2.89 -18.11 1.58
C GLY A 916 2.80 -19.59 1.23
N ARG A 917 3.25 -20.48 2.13
CA ARG A 917 3.16 -21.94 1.99
C ARG A 917 1.72 -22.43 1.88
N ILE A 918 0.80 -21.89 2.68
CA ILE A 918 -0.63 -22.28 2.65
C ILE A 918 -1.32 -21.80 1.37
N TYR A 919 -0.88 -20.68 0.81
CA TYR A 919 -1.25 -20.23 -0.54
C TYR A 919 -0.60 -21.03 -1.69
N GLY A 920 0.01 -22.19 -1.39
CA GLY A 920 0.58 -23.09 -2.39
C GLY A 920 1.98 -22.70 -2.89
N ALA A 921 2.67 -21.78 -2.21
CA ALA A 921 4.06 -21.47 -2.58
C ALA A 921 4.95 -22.70 -2.34
N GLY A 922 5.67 -23.12 -3.39
CA GLY A 922 6.61 -24.24 -3.34
C GLY A 922 8.02 -23.85 -2.88
N GLN A 923 8.89 -24.85 -2.78
CA GLN A 923 10.30 -24.70 -2.37
C GLN A 923 11.05 -23.55 -3.08
N PRO A 924 10.96 -23.34 -4.41
CA PRO A 924 11.70 -22.25 -5.08
C PRO A 924 11.27 -20.84 -4.64
N PHE A 925 10.01 -20.66 -4.24
CA PHE A 925 9.55 -19.39 -3.67
C PHE A 925 10.15 -19.16 -2.29
N ALA A 926 10.17 -20.20 -1.45
CA ALA A 926 10.77 -20.11 -0.11
C ALA A 926 12.28 -19.83 -0.18
N GLU A 927 13.00 -20.46 -1.11
CA GLU A 927 14.42 -20.16 -1.40
C GLU A 927 14.62 -18.68 -1.76
N ARG A 928 13.85 -18.18 -2.74
CA ARG A 928 13.93 -16.78 -3.18
C ARG A 928 13.62 -15.81 -2.03
N LEU A 929 12.63 -16.12 -1.20
CA LEU A 929 12.23 -15.29 -0.07
C LEU A 929 13.26 -15.33 1.08
N LEU A 930 13.89 -16.48 1.35
CA LEU A 930 15.00 -16.60 2.31
C LEU A 930 16.19 -15.73 1.88
N MET A 931 16.54 -15.75 0.59
CA MET A 931 17.62 -14.93 0.02
C MET A 931 17.29 -13.43 0.01
N GLN A 932 16.00 -13.05 -0.01
CA GLN A 932 15.58 -11.65 0.12
C GLN A 932 15.68 -11.13 1.56
N PHE A 933 15.24 -11.94 2.53
CA PHE A 933 15.38 -11.59 3.94
C PHE A 933 16.85 -11.58 4.37
N ASN A 934 17.64 -12.57 3.96
CA ASN A 934 19.07 -12.65 4.24
C ASN A 934 19.87 -12.89 2.95
N HIS A 935 20.40 -11.80 2.40
CA HIS A 935 21.21 -11.78 1.18
C HIS A 935 22.59 -12.45 1.32
N ARG A 936 23.02 -12.76 2.55
CA ARG A 936 24.26 -13.51 2.82
C ARG A 936 24.08 -15.03 2.67
N LEU A 937 22.85 -15.52 2.50
CA LEU A 937 22.59 -16.94 2.25
C LEU A 937 22.89 -17.30 0.79
N SER A 938 23.77 -18.27 0.58
CA SER A 938 23.93 -18.91 -0.73
C SER A 938 22.65 -19.65 -1.16
N GLN A 939 22.45 -19.81 -2.47
CA GLN A 939 21.30 -20.57 -2.99
C GLN A 939 21.27 -22.02 -2.47
N SER A 940 22.45 -22.66 -2.31
CA SER A 940 22.54 -24.01 -1.73
C SER A 940 22.11 -24.05 -0.26
N THR A 941 22.50 -23.07 0.55
CA THR A 941 22.08 -22.95 1.96
C THR A 941 20.60 -22.61 2.08
N ALA A 942 20.10 -21.70 1.23
CA ALA A 942 18.68 -21.38 1.15
C ALA A 942 17.84 -22.60 0.74
N ALA A 943 18.29 -23.40 -0.23
CA ALA A 943 17.66 -24.65 -0.64
C ALA A 943 17.73 -25.74 0.42
N SER A 944 18.79 -25.78 1.24
CA SER A 944 18.88 -26.68 2.39
C SER A 944 17.88 -26.27 3.48
N LYS A 945 17.88 -24.99 3.89
CA LYS A 945 16.94 -24.44 4.87
C LYS A 945 15.48 -24.53 4.43
N ALA A 946 15.20 -24.26 3.16
CA ALA A 946 13.87 -24.46 2.58
C ALA A 946 13.46 -25.93 2.68
N ARG A 947 14.29 -26.88 2.22
CA ARG A 947 14.00 -28.31 2.37
C ARG A 947 13.78 -28.72 3.82
N GLN A 948 14.63 -28.30 4.76
CA GLN A 948 14.44 -28.56 6.19
C GLN A 948 13.10 -28.02 6.70
N MET A 949 12.73 -26.78 6.33
CA MET A 949 11.44 -26.17 6.68
C MET A 949 10.25 -26.97 6.12
N TYR A 950 10.28 -27.36 4.84
CA TYR A 950 9.25 -28.21 4.25
C TYR A 950 9.24 -29.60 4.90
N THR A 951 10.37 -30.29 5.10
CA THR A 951 10.39 -31.62 5.73
C THR A 951 9.94 -31.60 7.20
N ALA A 952 10.25 -30.54 7.97
CA ALA A 952 9.85 -30.42 9.37
C ALA A 952 8.36 -30.09 9.55
N THR A 953 7.74 -29.44 8.56
CA THR A 953 6.36 -28.95 8.64
C THR A 953 5.40 -29.63 7.64
N GLU A 954 5.90 -30.39 6.67
CA GLU A 954 5.20 -31.47 5.99
C GLU A 954 4.99 -32.61 7.00
N LEU A 955 3.95 -32.41 7.81
CA LEU A 955 2.89 -33.42 7.90
C LEU A 955 2.80 -34.13 6.54
N ARG A 956 3.10 -35.44 6.50
CA ARG A 956 3.05 -36.29 5.29
C ARG A 956 1.60 -36.49 4.80
N TRP A 957 0.94 -35.40 4.41
CA TRP A 957 -0.40 -35.48 3.83
C TRP A 957 -0.32 -36.12 2.45
N HIS A 958 -1.11 -37.18 2.25
CA HIS A 958 -1.32 -37.83 0.96
C HIS A 958 -2.19 -36.98 -0.02
N PHE A 959 -2.18 -35.65 0.09
CA PHE A 959 -2.85 -34.75 -0.87
C PHE A 959 -2.24 -34.77 -2.29
N ARG A 960 -1.18 -35.54 -2.52
CA ARG A 960 -0.47 -35.63 -3.80
C ARG A 960 -0.91 -36.78 -4.72
N SER A 961 -1.87 -37.64 -4.35
CA SER A 961 -2.11 -38.90 -5.08
C SER A 961 -3.53 -39.17 -5.60
N GLN A 962 -4.51 -38.27 -5.46
CA GLN A 962 -5.87 -38.52 -5.98
C GLN A 962 -6.61 -37.36 -6.70
N THR A 963 -6.05 -36.15 -6.75
CA THR A 963 -6.69 -35.01 -7.46
C THR A 963 -5.67 -34.16 -8.24
N CYS A 964 -5.11 -34.73 -9.31
CA CYS A 964 -4.29 -34.01 -10.30
C CYS A 964 -4.24 -34.75 -11.64
#